data_AF-A0AAP5BIX8-F1
#
_entry.id   AF-A0AAP5BIX8-F1
#
_cell.length_a   1.000
_cell.length_b   1.000
_cell.length_c   1.000
_cell.angle_alpha   90.00
_cell.angle_beta   90.00
_cell.angle_gamma   90.00
#
_symmetry.space_group_name_H-M   'P 1'
#
loop_
_entity.id
_entity.type
_entity.pdbx_description
1 polymer ?
#
loop_
_entity_poly.entity_id
_entity_poly.type
_entity_poly.pdbx_seq_one_letter_code
_entity_poly.pdbx_strand_id
1 'polypeptide(L)'
;MNRLSSALTAIQSHYDVVVVGSGYGGAIAASRMARAGKNVCVLERGREFMAGDYPRTPIEGATEVQYNTALAQIGSPLALLEVHVNEDVNAVVGCGLGGTSLINANVALEAEPRLWDDDRWPEALRADKAGRDKGYELARAMLQPSAVSGDFLQLPKLLALKKSAQALGMEDRFYPPPVTVTFEDRINAAGVEQKACVGCGDCNSGCNYDAKNSTHMNYLPDAVAHGAHIFTGAAVHSVLRDAATQKWIVHFQEVELGRESYDAPDLFVSADVVIMSAGTIGSTALLLRSRKEGLSVSDMLGQHFTGNGDVLAFAYNTEDVINGVGWGAHEKGDIPPVGPTITGIIDHRNTANVTDGFVIEEGSLAGPVGAALVALLGGAAPFEGVDIPTPRDAGEPLGYDARVIESFLRGPYHGALNHTQTYLVMAHDDESGQISVNDKGRPRIAWPNAGKQPIFQTVEDTLEKAQAPLGGKYMRNPISTKILGDQIVTVHPLGGCGMGEDAARGVVDHEGRVFGGTSGNAVHEGLYVMDGAVMPMSLGVNPLLTISALAERNCALLANARGWNIDYEAKGTAATPTPQKIGLRFTETMIGTYTPAVAGEAATSPIQFTLTVESDDLADMLSNPQHLAHTTGTLTCPALSAQPMTITDGTFNLFVVDESDVDERNMNYRMTLNSTEGKKYYLTGQKIITRTSPINLWDQTNTLYAELRESAQADAPAIGKATLIITPENFLKQQRTLEVTNTPDLTSRLEWTLKFGKFFAGVLFTEYGGVAAPLQFYDPKAEPRLKRALRAPAPQVVFFDTADGTTLRLTRYAGPPDKPLRPVLLIHGSGVSSRIYSTDLIGTNLVEYLCAAGYDVWLVDLRVSIEMPSVLVPTNVDKVAREDIPAAVAKVRELTNVPDIQVLGHCMGGLALTMSLLYGLKGVRSAVISQVSAHPVPGTLEKIKCGLHVPDIMEHLGVLDLTAFTEHRSWPQNLLDEALRLYPLSHKQGCGSPICHRATFLYGLLYEHEQLNETLHSNLQELLGVHDVSVFKHLAAMVRAGKVVDAEGRDVYLGGADGMKGLEGLRLPIGFIHGEENETYLPKSTLLTYDMLVEHFPEQPYERHLIPGYGHIDCIFGKNAAVDVYPVIARYLNAH
;
A
#
# COMPACT_ATOMS: atom_id res chain seq x y z
N MET A 1 18.88 8.20 14.29
CA MET A 1 18.04 9.13 13.49
C MET A 1 16.88 8.34 12.89
N ASN A 2 15.70 8.95 12.71
CA ASN A 2 14.59 8.30 12.00
C ASN A 2 14.71 8.56 10.49
N ARG A 3 14.18 7.65 9.66
CA ARG A 3 14.09 7.83 8.21
C ARG A 3 13.36 9.14 7.88
N LEU A 4 13.81 9.87 6.88
CA LEU A 4 13.33 11.19 6.43
C LEU A 4 12.33 11.08 5.27
N SER A 5 12.38 10.00 4.48
CA SER A 5 11.53 9.87 3.30
C SER A 5 10.07 9.60 3.66
N SER A 6 9.18 10.21 2.87
CA SER A 6 7.74 9.98 2.89
C SER A 6 7.38 8.87 1.88
N ALA A 7 6.22 8.23 2.08
CA ALA A 7 5.68 7.30 1.10
C ALA A 7 5.41 8.02 -0.24
N LEU A 8 5.72 7.39 -1.37
CA LEU A 8 5.45 7.95 -2.71
C LEU A 8 3.96 8.27 -2.92
N THR A 9 3.09 7.53 -2.24
CA THR A 9 1.63 7.75 -2.21
C THR A 9 1.19 9.08 -1.59
N ALA A 10 2.07 9.74 -0.83
CA ALA A 10 1.81 11.05 -0.24
C ALA A 10 2.20 12.23 -1.15
N ILE A 11 2.69 11.98 -2.38
CA ILE A 11 2.98 13.04 -3.34
C ILE A 11 1.69 13.82 -3.66
N GLN A 12 1.73 15.13 -3.42
CA GLN A 12 0.67 16.05 -3.82
C GLN A 12 0.73 16.34 -5.32
N SER A 13 -0.39 16.74 -5.92
CA SER A 13 -0.46 17.09 -7.34
C SER A 13 0.34 18.36 -7.71
N HIS A 14 0.62 19.22 -6.73
CA HIS A 14 1.30 20.49 -6.93
C HIS A 14 2.16 20.90 -5.73
N TYR A 15 3.32 21.51 -5.99
CA TYR A 15 4.21 22.10 -5.01
C TYR A 15 4.67 23.51 -5.44
N ASP A 16 5.03 24.36 -4.47
CA ASP A 16 5.65 25.65 -4.78
C ASP A 16 7.04 25.43 -5.42
N VAL A 17 7.79 24.46 -4.88
CA VAL A 17 9.13 24.13 -5.37
C VAL A 17 9.31 22.61 -5.45
N VAL A 18 9.74 22.11 -6.61
CA VAL A 18 10.25 20.75 -6.77
C VAL A 18 11.76 20.80 -6.94
N VAL A 19 12.47 20.03 -6.11
CA VAL A 19 13.92 19.82 -6.18
C VAL A 19 14.18 18.42 -6.69
N VAL A 20 14.95 18.31 -7.78
CA VAL A 20 15.29 17.02 -8.39
C VAL A 20 16.70 16.62 -7.97
N GLY A 21 16.81 15.58 -7.15
CA GLY A 21 18.07 15.11 -6.56
C GLY A 21 18.37 15.72 -5.20
N SER A 22 19.04 14.94 -4.34
CA SER A 22 19.26 15.26 -2.92
C SER A 22 20.72 15.44 -2.51
N GLY A 23 21.61 15.66 -3.48
CA GLY A 23 23.03 16.00 -3.24
C GLY A 23 23.22 17.38 -2.59
N TYR A 24 24.44 17.93 -2.61
CA TYR A 24 24.75 19.24 -2.00
C TYR A 24 23.79 20.36 -2.45
N GLY A 25 23.69 20.60 -3.76
CA GLY A 25 22.81 21.62 -4.31
C GLY A 25 21.34 21.42 -3.92
N GLY A 26 20.84 20.19 -4.07
CA GLY A 26 19.45 19.86 -3.82
C GLY A 26 19.06 19.92 -2.35
N ALA A 27 19.90 19.41 -1.46
CA ALA A 27 19.66 19.47 -0.02
C ALA A 27 19.63 20.93 0.49
N ILE A 28 20.56 21.77 0.01
CA ILE A 28 20.59 23.19 0.33
C ILE A 28 19.33 23.87 -0.20
N ALA A 29 18.98 23.67 -1.47
CA ALA A 29 17.77 24.22 -2.06
C ALA A 29 16.51 23.82 -1.27
N ALA A 30 16.37 22.53 -0.93
CA ALA A 30 15.24 22.06 -0.15
C ALA A 30 15.15 22.73 1.23
N SER A 31 16.26 22.79 1.97
CA SER A 31 16.33 23.46 3.27
C SER A 31 15.96 24.94 3.18
N ARG A 32 16.56 25.67 2.24
CA ARG A 32 16.37 27.12 2.13
C ARG A 32 14.98 27.48 1.64
N MET A 33 14.41 26.73 0.70
CA MET A 33 13.05 26.96 0.24
C MET A 33 12.01 26.60 1.31
N ALA A 34 12.23 25.53 2.09
CA ALA A 34 11.37 25.18 3.23
C ALA A 34 11.43 26.25 4.34
N ARG A 35 12.63 26.74 4.69
CA ARG A 35 12.83 27.87 5.62
C ARG A 35 12.25 29.19 5.11
N ALA A 36 12.01 29.31 3.81
CA ALA A 36 11.27 30.42 3.22
C ALA A 36 9.74 30.24 3.27
N GLY A 37 9.26 29.17 3.93
CA GLY A 37 7.85 28.83 4.08
C GLY A 37 7.19 28.32 2.80
N LYS A 38 7.96 27.69 1.90
CA LYS A 38 7.44 27.08 0.67
C LYS A 38 7.06 25.63 0.89
N ASN A 39 6.04 25.16 0.17
CA ASN A 39 5.73 23.75 0.05
C ASN A 39 6.74 23.09 -0.90
N VAL A 40 7.67 22.30 -0.36
CA VAL A 40 8.82 21.75 -1.09
C VAL A 40 8.68 20.23 -1.26
N CYS A 41 8.92 19.75 -2.48
CA CYS A 41 9.06 18.34 -2.81
C CYS A 41 10.47 18.03 -3.28
N VAL A 42 11.12 17.02 -2.70
CA VAL A 42 12.40 16.48 -3.16
C VAL A 42 12.18 15.12 -3.80
N LEU A 43 12.56 14.96 -5.07
CA LEU A 43 12.53 13.68 -5.78
C LEU A 43 13.94 13.11 -5.88
N GLU A 44 14.18 12.00 -5.19
CA GLU A 44 15.47 11.28 -5.18
C GLU A 44 15.30 9.89 -5.81
N ARG A 45 16.17 9.55 -6.77
CA ARG A 45 16.15 8.24 -7.42
C ARG A 45 16.55 7.13 -6.47
N GLY A 46 17.61 7.32 -5.68
CA GLY A 46 18.17 6.31 -4.81
C GLY A 46 17.38 6.09 -3.51
N ARG A 47 17.88 5.19 -2.67
CA ARG A 47 17.30 4.84 -1.36
C ARG A 47 17.81 5.75 -0.25
N GLU A 48 17.11 5.74 0.87
CA GLU A 48 17.63 6.30 2.12
C GLU A 48 18.49 5.24 2.84
N PHE A 49 19.77 5.56 3.06
CA PHE A 49 20.73 4.72 3.76
C PHE A 49 20.99 5.29 5.16
N MET A 50 20.90 4.45 6.19
CA MET A 50 21.22 4.81 7.57
C MET A 50 22.56 4.18 8.00
N ALA A 51 23.16 4.66 9.09
CA ALA A 51 24.26 3.94 9.72
C ALA A 51 23.81 2.52 10.09
N GLY A 52 24.58 1.53 9.64
CA GLY A 52 24.25 0.10 9.69
C GLY A 52 23.83 -0.47 8.33
N ASP A 53 23.29 0.34 7.43
CA ASP A 53 22.85 -0.09 6.09
C ASP A 53 24.01 -0.11 5.06
N TYR A 54 25.10 0.62 5.31
CA TYR A 54 26.22 0.70 4.35
C TYR A 54 27.01 -0.61 4.30
N PRO A 55 27.48 -1.03 3.12
CA PRO A 55 28.13 -2.32 2.94
C PRO A 55 29.39 -2.46 3.80
N ARG A 56 29.52 -3.61 4.48
CA ARG A 56 30.68 -3.94 5.33
C ARG A 56 31.51 -5.08 4.73
N THR A 57 30.90 -5.92 3.90
CA THR A 57 31.58 -7.03 3.22
C THR A 57 31.68 -6.80 1.71
N PRO A 58 32.62 -7.47 1.00
CA PRO A 58 32.70 -7.39 -0.45
C PRO A 58 31.44 -7.86 -1.20
N ILE A 59 30.69 -8.81 -0.63
CA ILE A 59 29.44 -9.32 -1.24
C ILE A 59 28.34 -8.25 -1.17
N GLU A 60 28.16 -7.63 0.00
CA GLU A 60 27.25 -6.49 0.17
C GLU A 60 27.69 -5.31 -0.70
N GLY A 61 29.00 -5.05 -0.77
CA GLY A 61 29.54 -4.02 -1.66
C GLY A 61 29.17 -4.25 -3.12
N ALA A 62 29.28 -5.49 -3.61
CA ALA A 62 28.92 -5.83 -4.99
C ALA A 62 27.42 -5.63 -5.29
N THR A 63 26.53 -5.82 -4.32
CA THR A 63 25.10 -5.55 -4.48
C THR A 63 24.76 -4.05 -4.50
N GLU A 64 25.67 -3.22 -3.97
CA GLU A 64 25.52 -1.77 -3.86
C GLU A 64 26.26 -0.98 -4.96
N VAL A 65 26.71 -1.66 -6.02
CA VAL A 65 27.29 -1.03 -7.22
C VAL A 65 26.43 -1.32 -8.44
N GLN A 66 26.18 -0.27 -9.22
CA GLN A 66 25.56 -0.35 -10.54
C GLN A 66 26.48 0.23 -11.61
N TYR A 67 26.41 -0.32 -12.82
CA TYR A 67 27.24 0.05 -13.95
C TYR A 67 26.38 0.54 -15.10
N ASN A 68 26.65 1.75 -15.56
CA ASN A 68 26.05 2.32 -16.75
C ASN A 68 27.04 2.18 -17.91
N THR A 69 26.88 1.10 -18.67
CA THR A 69 27.74 0.76 -19.83
C THR A 69 27.07 1.14 -21.13
N ALA A 70 27.82 1.21 -22.24
CA ALA A 70 27.29 1.44 -23.58
C ALA A 70 26.05 0.57 -23.90
N LEU A 71 26.10 -0.72 -23.55
CA LEU A 71 25.09 -1.73 -23.87
C LEU A 71 23.90 -1.71 -22.89
N ALA A 72 24.17 -1.68 -21.58
CA ALA A 72 23.15 -1.89 -20.55
C ALA A 72 23.46 -1.17 -19.22
N GLN A 73 22.41 -0.94 -18.43
CA GLN A 73 22.53 -0.71 -16.98
C GLN A 73 22.61 -2.09 -16.31
N ILE A 74 23.61 -2.30 -15.46
CA ILE A 74 23.84 -3.57 -14.76
C ILE A 74 23.81 -3.31 -13.25
N GLY A 75 23.14 -4.16 -12.48
CA GLY A 75 22.90 -3.94 -11.06
C GLY A 75 21.58 -3.21 -10.79
N SER A 76 21.24 -3.05 -9.52
CA SER A 76 20.03 -2.33 -9.12
C SER A 76 20.17 -0.83 -9.45
N PRO A 77 19.18 -0.17 -10.08
CA PRO A 77 19.16 1.29 -10.23
C PRO A 77 19.14 2.04 -8.89
N LEU A 78 18.83 1.36 -7.78
CA LEU A 78 18.79 1.87 -6.41
C LEU A 78 20.08 1.63 -5.62
N ALA A 79 21.09 1.00 -6.23
CA ALA A 79 22.39 0.71 -5.63
C ALA A 79 23.17 2.00 -5.32
N LEU A 80 23.88 2.02 -4.18
CA LEU A 80 24.56 3.21 -3.63
C LEU A 80 25.57 3.88 -4.58
N LEU A 81 26.36 3.12 -5.33
CA LEU A 81 27.37 3.65 -6.24
C LEU A 81 26.98 3.39 -7.70
N GLU A 82 26.95 4.44 -8.52
CA GLU A 82 26.84 4.32 -9.97
C GLU A 82 28.18 4.62 -10.65
N VAL A 83 28.63 3.67 -11.48
CA VAL A 83 29.82 3.80 -12.31
C VAL A 83 29.39 4.01 -13.76
N HIS A 84 29.63 5.20 -14.30
CA HIS A 84 29.48 5.49 -15.72
C HIS A 84 30.71 4.99 -16.46
N VAL A 85 30.55 3.94 -17.24
CA VAL A 85 31.63 3.31 -18.00
C VAL A 85 31.62 3.82 -19.43
N ASN A 86 32.66 4.57 -19.82
CA ASN A 86 32.81 5.13 -21.17
C ASN A 86 34.20 4.77 -21.76
N GLU A 87 34.48 5.27 -22.97
CA GLU A 87 35.68 4.92 -23.73
C GLU A 87 36.96 5.52 -23.13
N ASP A 88 36.97 6.82 -22.83
CA ASP A 88 38.15 7.51 -22.28
C ASP A 88 38.03 7.84 -20.78
N VAL A 89 36.80 8.08 -20.28
CA VAL A 89 36.57 8.58 -18.92
C VAL A 89 35.44 7.82 -18.22
N ASN A 90 35.75 7.25 -17.07
CA ASN A 90 34.78 6.66 -16.17
C ASN A 90 34.46 7.63 -15.04
N ALA A 91 33.20 7.72 -14.63
CA ALA A 91 32.78 8.58 -13.52
C ALA A 91 32.06 7.78 -12.44
N VAL A 92 32.38 8.04 -11.17
CA VAL A 92 31.74 7.37 -10.02
C VAL A 92 30.93 8.40 -9.25
N VAL A 93 29.64 8.11 -9.05
CA VAL A 93 28.70 8.99 -8.34
C VAL A 93 27.89 8.22 -7.30
N GLY A 94 27.42 8.92 -6.26
CA GLY A 94 26.53 8.34 -5.26
C GLY A 94 25.06 8.44 -5.66
N CYS A 95 24.29 7.39 -5.41
CA CYS A 95 22.85 7.29 -5.63
C CYS A 95 22.15 6.97 -4.31
N GLY A 96 21.36 7.90 -3.79
CA GLY A 96 20.72 7.78 -2.49
C GLY A 96 20.36 9.12 -1.90
N LEU A 97 19.57 9.12 -0.82
CA LEU A 97 19.16 10.33 -0.11
C LEU A 97 20.40 11.01 0.51
N GLY A 98 20.92 12.04 -0.15
CA GLY A 98 22.18 12.71 0.14
C GLY A 98 23.20 12.71 -1.01
N GLY A 99 22.93 11.97 -2.09
CA GLY A 99 23.78 11.84 -3.28
C GLY A 99 25.22 11.43 -2.96
N THR A 100 26.19 11.98 -3.70
CA THR A 100 27.62 11.68 -3.50
C THR A 100 28.16 12.09 -2.12
N SER A 101 27.43 12.89 -1.32
CA SER A 101 27.86 13.16 0.07
C SER A 101 27.88 11.89 0.93
N LEU A 102 27.14 10.84 0.54
CA LEU A 102 27.13 9.54 1.21
C LEU A 102 28.47 8.81 1.06
N ILE A 103 29.13 8.94 -0.10
CA ILE A 103 30.34 8.17 -0.48
C ILE A 103 31.59 9.03 -0.73
N ASN A 104 31.53 10.36 -0.55
CA ASN A 104 32.72 11.18 -0.75
C ASN A 104 33.73 11.07 0.41
N ALA A 105 34.91 11.67 0.21
CA ALA A 105 36.00 11.65 1.20
C ALA A 105 36.00 12.85 2.18
N ASN A 106 34.92 13.65 2.19
CA ASN A 106 34.62 14.75 3.13
C ASN A 106 35.44 16.04 3.04
N VAL A 107 36.40 16.18 2.13
CA VAL A 107 37.28 17.35 2.12
C VAL A 107 36.55 18.62 1.66
N ALA A 108 36.60 19.67 2.47
CA ALA A 108 35.90 20.93 2.25
C ALA A 108 36.88 22.09 2.00
N LEU A 109 37.48 22.13 0.80
CA LEU A 109 38.38 23.20 0.38
C LEU A 109 37.65 24.31 -0.38
N GLU A 110 38.11 25.55 -0.20
CA GLU A 110 37.72 26.66 -1.07
C GLU A 110 38.49 26.60 -2.38
N ALA A 111 37.84 26.96 -3.48
CA ALA A 111 38.49 27.14 -4.77
C ALA A 111 39.52 28.28 -4.70
N GLU A 112 40.59 28.17 -5.48
CA GLU A 112 41.63 29.20 -5.53
C GLU A 112 41.03 30.54 -6.01
N PRO A 113 41.17 31.66 -5.26
CA PRO A 113 40.42 32.89 -5.56
C PRO A 113 40.62 33.45 -6.96
N ARG A 114 41.79 33.23 -7.58
CA ARG A 114 42.12 33.66 -8.94
C ARG A 114 41.27 32.98 -10.02
N LEU A 115 40.66 31.82 -9.72
CA LEU A 115 39.74 31.14 -10.65
C LEU A 115 38.47 31.97 -10.90
N TRP A 116 38.07 32.80 -9.94
CA TRP A 116 36.90 33.68 -10.11
C TRP A 116 37.15 34.85 -11.07
N ASP A 117 38.39 35.10 -11.46
CA ASP A 117 38.73 36.17 -12.42
C ASP A 117 38.62 35.70 -13.88
N ASP A 118 38.45 34.39 -14.12
CA ASP A 118 38.28 33.78 -15.45
C ASP A 118 36.94 34.22 -16.09
N ASP A 119 36.99 34.63 -17.36
CA ASP A 119 35.86 35.23 -18.06
C ASP A 119 34.76 34.25 -18.45
N ARG A 120 35.00 32.94 -18.31
CA ARG A 120 33.96 31.90 -18.38
C ARG A 120 32.94 32.05 -17.26
N TRP A 121 33.34 32.58 -16.10
CA TRP A 121 32.38 32.96 -15.07
C TRP A 121 31.65 34.25 -15.48
N PRO A 122 30.30 34.32 -15.36
CA PRO A 122 29.54 35.51 -15.69
C PRO A 122 30.00 36.75 -14.88
N GLU A 123 30.01 37.93 -15.50
CA GLU A 123 30.45 39.18 -14.86
C GLU A 123 29.71 39.45 -13.54
N ALA A 124 28.40 39.23 -13.54
CA ALA A 124 27.57 39.40 -12.34
C ALA A 124 27.96 38.48 -11.18
N LEU A 125 28.44 37.25 -11.46
CA LEU A 125 28.98 36.38 -10.42
C LEU A 125 30.36 36.87 -9.97
N ARG A 126 31.25 37.24 -10.91
CA ARG A 126 32.61 37.70 -10.62
C ARG A 126 32.63 38.94 -9.73
N ALA A 127 31.78 39.92 -10.06
CA ALA A 127 31.62 41.15 -9.29
C ALA A 127 31.02 40.93 -7.89
N ASP A 128 30.21 39.90 -7.70
CA ASP A 128 29.52 39.60 -6.44
C ASP A 128 30.37 38.77 -5.47
N LYS A 129 31.52 39.32 -5.07
CA LYS A 129 32.40 38.67 -4.09
C LYS A 129 31.69 38.45 -2.74
N ALA A 130 30.91 39.43 -2.30
CA ALA A 130 30.21 39.36 -1.01
C ALA A 130 29.19 38.21 -0.97
N GLY A 131 28.43 37.99 -2.06
CA GLY A 131 27.52 36.86 -2.16
C GLY A 131 28.24 35.51 -2.17
N ARG A 132 29.38 35.39 -2.87
CA ARG A 132 30.22 34.17 -2.85
C ARG A 132 30.75 33.88 -1.45
N ASP A 133 31.35 34.88 -0.80
CA ASP A 133 31.90 34.76 0.55
C ASP A 133 30.81 34.36 1.55
N LYS A 134 29.61 34.95 1.44
CA LYS A 134 28.47 34.61 2.31
C LYS A 134 27.98 33.17 2.07
N GLY A 135 27.97 32.71 0.82
CA GLY A 135 27.66 31.33 0.48
C GLY A 135 28.63 30.35 1.17
N TYR A 136 29.94 30.62 1.12
CA TYR A 136 30.95 29.83 1.82
C TYR A 136 30.78 29.84 3.35
N GLU A 137 30.44 30.99 3.92
CA GLU A 137 30.14 31.13 5.36
C GLU A 137 28.97 30.24 5.78
N LEU A 138 27.84 30.32 5.07
CA LEU A 138 26.63 29.53 5.35
C LEU A 138 26.88 28.03 5.18
N ALA A 139 27.57 27.63 4.10
CA ALA A 139 27.94 26.23 3.87
C ALA A 139 28.81 25.68 5.01
N ARG A 140 29.80 26.43 5.48
CA ARG A 140 30.63 26.03 6.64
C ARG A 140 29.83 25.93 7.93
N ALA A 141 28.90 26.86 8.16
CA ALA A 141 28.08 26.86 9.36
C ALA A 141 27.25 25.57 9.48
N MET A 142 26.68 25.07 8.38
CA MET A 142 25.85 23.87 8.36
C MET A 142 26.68 22.57 8.25
N LEU A 143 27.65 22.52 7.34
CA LEU A 143 28.49 21.33 7.10
C LEU A 143 29.53 21.10 8.20
N GLN A 144 29.85 22.13 8.98
CA GLN A 144 30.77 22.11 10.12
C GLN A 144 32.07 21.33 9.85
N PRO A 145 32.81 21.64 8.77
CA PRO A 145 34.04 20.94 8.47
C PRO A 145 35.10 21.25 9.54
N SER A 146 35.86 20.24 9.93
CA SER A 146 36.90 20.33 10.96
C SER A 146 38.16 19.60 10.54
N ALA A 147 39.33 20.10 10.92
CA ALA A 147 40.59 19.42 10.66
C ALA A 147 40.74 18.21 11.59
N VAL A 148 41.40 17.15 11.12
CA VAL A 148 41.78 16.03 11.99
C VAL A 148 42.68 16.52 13.13
N SER A 149 42.53 15.95 14.32
CA SER A 149 43.24 16.36 15.52
C SER A 149 43.54 15.16 16.45
N GLY A 150 44.30 15.41 17.52
CA GLY A 150 44.63 14.38 18.52
C GLY A 150 45.47 13.24 17.94
N ASP A 151 45.14 12.00 18.34
CA ASP A 151 45.88 10.80 17.95
C ASP A 151 45.84 10.53 16.43
N PHE A 152 44.84 11.07 15.72
CA PHE A 152 44.78 10.93 14.26
C PHE A 152 45.91 11.67 13.53
N LEU A 153 46.63 12.59 14.18
CA LEU A 153 47.84 13.22 13.61
C LEU A 153 49.04 12.26 13.55
N GLN A 154 48.96 11.09 14.19
CA GLN A 154 50.01 10.07 14.20
C GLN A 154 49.69 8.87 13.28
N LEU A 155 48.67 8.98 12.41
CA LEU A 155 48.27 7.90 11.51
C LEU A 155 49.40 7.57 10.51
N PRO A 156 49.69 6.29 10.24
CA PRO A 156 50.81 5.92 9.39
C PRO A 156 50.73 6.48 7.96
N LYS A 157 49.55 6.44 7.33
CA LYS A 157 49.26 7.07 6.02
C LYS A 157 49.54 8.58 5.98
N LEU A 158 49.25 9.30 7.06
CA LEU A 158 49.51 10.73 7.16
C LEU A 158 51.00 11.03 7.27
N LEU A 159 51.72 10.23 8.07
CA LEU A 159 53.16 10.32 8.22
C LEU A 159 53.89 9.97 6.91
N ALA A 160 53.38 9.01 6.15
CA ALA A 160 53.87 8.69 4.81
C ALA A 160 53.69 9.87 3.85
N LEU A 161 52.50 10.50 3.81
CA LEU A 161 52.29 11.71 3.00
C LEU A 161 53.22 12.85 3.42
N LYS A 162 53.52 13.01 4.72
CA LYS A 162 54.50 13.99 5.20
C LYS A 162 55.90 13.72 4.64
N LYS A 163 56.35 12.46 4.59
CA LYS A 163 57.63 12.08 3.96
C LYS A 163 57.63 12.41 2.47
N SER A 164 56.51 12.16 1.79
CA SER A 164 56.32 12.55 0.38
C SER A 164 56.44 14.07 0.20
N ALA A 165 55.81 14.87 1.07
CA ALA A 165 55.90 16.32 1.04
C ALA A 165 57.34 16.83 1.22
N GLN A 166 58.10 16.21 2.12
CA GLN A 166 59.52 16.53 2.34
C GLN A 166 60.37 16.23 1.10
N ALA A 167 60.15 15.08 0.44
CA ALA A 167 60.87 14.73 -0.80
C ALA A 167 60.53 15.65 -1.97
N LEU A 168 59.29 16.17 -2.02
CA LEU A 168 58.86 17.16 -3.00
C LEU A 168 59.34 18.59 -2.67
N GLY A 169 59.93 18.83 -1.49
CA GLY A 169 60.26 20.18 -1.02
C GLY A 169 59.03 21.04 -0.72
N MET A 170 57.90 20.41 -0.34
CA MET A 170 56.61 21.04 -0.09
C MET A 170 56.11 20.82 1.36
N GLU A 171 57.02 20.60 2.32
CA GLU A 171 56.66 20.37 3.72
C GLU A 171 55.90 21.55 4.35
N ASP A 172 56.18 22.79 3.92
CA ASP A 172 55.48 24.01 4.33
C ASP A 172 54.05 24.10 3.77
N ARG A 173 53.70 23.21 2.83
CA ARG A 173 52.39 23.12 2.17
C ARG A 173 51.62 21.86 2.55
N PHE A 174 52.18 21.06 3.46
CA PHE A 174 51.52 19.90 4.02
C PHE A 174 50.70 20.29 5.24
N TYR A 175 49.40 20.02 5.22
CA TYR A 175 48.53 20.28 6.38
C TYR A 175 47.36 19.29 6.44
N PRO A 176 46.71 19.13 7.61
CA PRO A 176 45.46 18.40 7.71
C PRO A 176 44.29 19.26 7.20
N PRO A 177 43.60 18.88 6.11
CA PRO A 177 42.54 19.70 5.54
C PRO A 177 41.26 19.65 6.39
N PRO A 178 40.40 20.67 6.31
CA PRO A 178 39.08 20.62 6.92
C PRO A 178 38.21 19.56 6.23
N VAL A 179 37.66 18.62 7.02
CA VAL A 179 36.78 17.55 6.55
C VAL A 179 35.41 17.59 7.23
N THR A 180 34.33 17.26 6.52
CA THR A 180 32.96 17.16 7.05
C THR A 180 32.75 15.88 7.90
N VAL A 181 33.61 15.69 8.90
CA VAL A 181 33.59 14.61 9.90
C VAL A 181 33.75 15.25 11.28
N THR A 182 33.03 14.75 12.29
CA THR A 182 33.24 15.17 13.68
C THR A 182 34.22 14.24 14.42
N PHE A 183 35.01 14.81 15.31
CA PHE A 183 35.96 14.09 16.17
C PHE A 183 35.52 14.08 17.65
N GLU A 184 34.33 14.60 17.93
CA GLU A 184 33.69 14.61 19.24
C GLU A 184 32.20 14.27 19.11
N ASP A 185 31.62 13.70 20.16
CA ASP A 185 30.17 13.51 20.27
C ASP A 185 29.52 14.89 20.44
N ARG A 186 28.60 15.24 19.54
CA ARG A 186 27.95 16.55 19.52
C ARG A 186 26.55 16.50 18.94
N ILE A 187 25.83 17.61 19.08
CA ILE A 187 24.66 17.92 18.24
C ILE A 187 25.14 18.89 17.16
N ASN A 188 24.91 18.55 15.89
CA ASN A 188 25.37 19.37 14.77
C ASN A 188 24.46 20.59 14.54
N ALA A 189 24.81 21.42 13.55
CA ALA A 189 24.09 22.64 13.23
C ALA A 189 22.60 22.45 12.87
N ALA A 190 22.21 21.26 12.38
CA ALA A 190 20.84 20.91 12.03
C ALA A 190 20.05 20.30 13.20
N GLY A 191 20.64 20.21 14.40
CA GLY A 191 20.01 19.60 15.57
C GLY A 191 20.08 18.06 15.59
N VAL A 192 20.94 17.46 14.76
CA VAL A 192 21.12 16.00 14.68
C VAL A 192 22.25 15.56 15.61
N GLU A 193 22.03 14.49 16.37
CA GLU A 193 23.08 13.83 17.15
C GLU A 193 24.13 13.20 16.23
N GLN A 194 25.40 13.52 16.47
CA GLN A 194 26.54 13.08 15.67
C GLN A 194 27.61 12.48 16.60
N LYS A 195 28.17 11.34 16.23
CA LYS A 195 29.17 10.61 17.03
C LYS A 195 30.59 10.92 16.61
N ALA A 196 31.53 10.89 17.55
CA ALA A 196 32.95 11.05 17.26
C ALA A 196 33.44 9.97 16.28
N CYS A 197 34.25 10.38 15.30
CA CYS A 197 34.88 9.46 14.37
C CYS A 197 35.69 8.39 15.10
N VAL A 198 35.40 7.11 14.82
CA VAL A 198 36.10 5.96 15.38
C VAL A 198 37.35 5.55 14.59
N GLY A 199 37.61 6.22 13.45
CA GLY A 199 38.77 5.97 12.61
C GLY A 199 38.66 4.71 11.73
N CYS A 200 37.46 4.37 11.25
CA CYS A 200 37.24 3.13 10.49
C CYS A 200 37.77 3.13 9.05
N GLY A 201 38.01 4.29 8.42
CA GLY A 201 38.53 4.36 7.05
C GLY A 201 37.55 4.04 5.91
N ASP A 202 36.27 3.80 6.19
CA ASP A 202 35.27 3.35 5.20
C ASP A 202 34.45 4.50 4.57
N CYS A 203 34.88 5.77 4.67
CA CYS A 203 34.03 6.91 4.29
C CYS A 203 33.56 6.89 2.83
N ASN A 204 34.30 6.22 1.93
CA ASN A 204 34.00 6.10 0.51
C ASN A 204 33.04 4.95 0.14
N SER A 205 32.61 4.15 1.10
CA SER A 205 31.45 3.23 0.96
C SER A 205 30.28 3.60 1.87
N GLY A 206 30.39 4.71 2.62
CA GLY A 206 29.41 5.17 3.59
C GLY A 206 29.84 4.98 5.05
N CYS A 207 29.33 5.83 5.94
CA CYS A 207 29.73 5.84 7.35
C CYS A 207 28.72 5.11 8.22
N ASN A 208 29.09 3.94 8.74
CA ASN A 208 28.27 3.14 9.67
C ASN A 208 28.33 3.60 11.14
N TYR A 209 28.84 4.79 11.42
CA TYR A 209 29.14 5.26 12.78
C TYR A 209 28.64 6.68 13.07
N ASP A 210 27.76 7.24 12.23
CA ASP A 210 27.15 8.56 12.41
C ASP A 210 28.15 9.74 12.56
N ALA A 211 29.42 9.55 12.18
CA ALA A 211 30.46 10.56 12.35
C ALA A 211 30.60 11.50 11.15
N LYS A 212 30.13 11.07 9.98
CA LYS A 212 30.22 11.82 8.72
C LYS A 212 29.06 12.82 8.62
N ASN A 213 29.33 14.11 8.44
CA ASN A 213 28.30 15.14 8.33
C ASN A 213 27.80 15.30 6.88
N SER A 214 27.40 14.19 6.26
CA SER A 214 26.79 14.17 4.92
C SER A 214 25.48 14.96 4.88
N THR A 215 24.93 15.26 3.71
CA THR A 215 23.72 16.10 3.62
C THR A 215 22.47 15.47 4.26
N HIS A 216 22.43 14.14 4.37
CA HIS A 216 21.43 13.39 5.15
C HIS A 216 21.53 13.62 6.67
N MET A 217 22.66 14.14 7.16
CA MET A 217 22.87 14.50 8.57
C MET A 217 22.60 15.97 8.86
N ASN A 218 22.44 16.83 7.85
CA ASN A 218 22.29 18.27 8.06
C ASN A 218 21.14 18.91 7.28
N TYR A 219 21.36 19.34 6.03
CA TYR A 219 20.41 20.11 5.23
C TYR A 219 19.09 19.35 4.99
N LEU A 220 19.11 18.03 4.79
CA LEU A 220 17.87 17.26 4.55
C LEU A 220 17.01 17.12 5.82
N PRO A 221 17.56 16.75 6.99
CA PRO A 221 16.83 16.84 8.25
C PRO A 221 16.28 18.24 8.52
N ASP A 222 17.06 19.28 8.23
CA ASP A 222 16.63 20.67 8.37
C ASP A 222 15.47 21.02 7.42
N ALA A 223 15.49 20.55 6.17
CA ALA A 223 14.40 20.73 5.22
C ALA A 223 13.10 20.09 5.72
N VAL A 224 13.16 18.84 6.21
CA VAL A 224 12.00 18.13 6.78
C VAL A 224 11.49 18.85 8.03
N ALA A 225 12.39 19.35 8.88
CA ALA A 225 12.03 20.12 10.06
C ALA A 225 11.27 21.41 9.77
N HIS A 226 11.35 21.91 8.53
CA HIS A 226 10.64 23.09 8.04
C HIS A 226 9.55 22.73 7.01
N GLY A 227 9.15 21.47 6.89
CA GLY A 227 7.97 21.04 6.13
C GLY A 227 8.23 20.53 4.70
N ALA A 228 9.49 20.29 4.30
CA ALA A 228 9.77 19.65 3.02
C ALA A 228 9.34 18.18 3.01
N HIS A 229 8.74 17.73 1.90
CA HIS A 229 8.47 16.32 1.63
C HIS A 229 9.59 15.73 0.77
N ILE A 230 10.08 14.55 1.16
CA ILE A 230 11.17 13.86 0.47
C ILE A 230 10.67 12.51 -0.02
N PHE A 231 10.86 12.21 -1.30
CA PHE A 231 10.44 10.95 -1.91
C PHE A 231 11.63 10.24 -2.56
N THR A 232 11.96 9.06 -2.03
CA THR A 232 13.03 8.18 -2.55
C THR A 232 12.46 7.17 -3.55
N GLY A 233 13.30 6.63 -4.43
CA GLY A 233 12.84 5.72 -5.49
C GLY A 233 12.11 6.44 -6.64
N ALA A 234 12.26 7.76 -6.77
CA ALA A 234 11.63 8.58 -7.81
C ALA A 234 12.67 9.04 -8.85
N ALA A 235 12.69 8.40 -10.02
CA ALA A 235 13.57 8.76 -11.13
C ALA A 235 12.91 9.79 -12.05
N VAL A 236 13.42 11.03 -12.05
CA VAL A 236 12.91 12.08 -12.94
C VAL A 236 13.45 11.90 -14.38
N HIS A 237 12.55 11.91 -15.36
CA HIS A 237 12.87 11.71 -16.76
C HIS A 237 12.91 13.01 -17.56
N SER A 238 11.94 13.90 -17.38
CA SER A 238 11.90 15.18 -18.09
C SER A 238 11.19 16.27 -17.28
N VAL A 239 11.47 17.52 -17.64
CA VAL A 239 10.85 18.71 -17.08
C VAL A 239 10.39 19.59 -18.23
N LEU A 240 9.08 19.80 -18.33
CA LEU A 240 8.45 20.57 -19.40
C LEU A 240 7.60 21.68 -18.82
N ARG A 241 7.37 22.73 -19.59
CA ARG A 241 6.47 23.82 -19.20
C ARG A 241 5.13 23.61 -19.88
N ASP A 242 4.07 23.50 -19.09
CA ASP A 242 2.72 23.37 -19.64
C ASP A 242 2.26 24.70 -20.23
N ALA A 243 1.80 24.67 -21.49
CA ALA A 243 1.45 25.88 -22.23
C ALA A 243 0.17 26.55 -21.71
N ALA A 244 -0.77 25.79 -21.14
CA ALA A 244 -2.06 26.31 -20.70
C ALA A 244 -1.99 26.90 -19.29
N THR A 245 -1.39 26.17 -18.36
CA THR A 245 -1.30 26.52 -16.93
C THR A 245 -0.07 27.36 -16.60
N GLN A 246 0.93 27.39 -17.50
CA GLN A 246 2.24 28.03 -17.29
C GLN A 246 3.05 27.45 -16.12
N LYS A 247 2.65 26.28 -15.60
CA LYS A 247 3.36 25.54 -14.54
C LYS A 247 4.42 24.62 -15.14
N TRP A 248 5.41 24.27 -14.34
CA TRP A 248 6.36 23.21 -14.67
C TRP A 248 5.75 21.85 -14.38
N ILE A 249 5.94 20.89 -15.28
CA ILE A 249 5.53 19.50 -15.15
C ILE A 249 6.79 18.66 -15.08
N VAL A 250 6.96 17.98 -13.95
CA VAL A 250 8.11 17.12 -13.66
C VAL A 250 7.66 15.67 -13.84
N HIS A 251 8.11 15.03 -14.92
CA HIS A 251 7.80 13.64 -15.23
C HIS A 251 8.78 12.70 -14.54
N PHE A 252 8.27 11.68 -13.86
CA PHE A 252 9.09 10.73 -13.12
C PHE A 252 8.51 9.31 -13.12
N GLN A 253 9.36 8.33 -12.83
CA GLN A 253 8.93 6.96 -12.54
C GLN A 253 9.33 6.52 -11.14
N GLU A 254 8.50 5.65 -10.58
CA GLU A 254 8.83 4.90 -9.37
C GLU A 254 9.71 3.69 -9.77
N VAL A 255 10.86 3.56 -9.13
CA VAL A 255 11.90 2.60 -9.50
C VAL A 255 11.73 1.28 -8.76
N GLU A 256 11.99 0.15 -9.45
CA GLU A 256 11.91 -1.23 -8.91
C GLU A 256 10.52 -1.68 -8.42
N LEU A 257 9.45 -1.04 -8.90
CA LEU A 257 8.07 -1.47 -8.62
C LEU A 257 7.50 -2.40 -9.70
N GLY A 258 8.30 -2.77 -10.70
CA GLY A 258 7.89 -3.60 -11.84
C GLY A 258 7.03 -2.86 -12.87
N ARG A 259 6.83 -1.55 -12.69
CA ARG A 259 6.07 -0.68 -13.61
C ARG A 259 6.66 -0.68 -15.01
N GLU A 260 7.99 -0.71 -15.08
CA GLU A 260 8.77 -0.80 -16.31
C GLU A 260 8.45 -2.07 -17.12
N SER A 261 8.04 -3.17 -16.47
CA SER A 261 7.65 -4.41 -17.17
C SER A 261 6.29 -4.31 -17.89
N TYR A 262 5.55 -3.24 -17.61
CA TYR A 262 4.25 -2.92 -18.20
C TYR A 262 4.31 -1.76 -19.20
N ASP A 263 5.51 -1.23 -19.49
CA ASP A 263 5.68 0.00 -20.27
C ASP A 263 4.81 1.15 -19.71
N ALA A 264 4.72 1.21 -18.37
CA ALA A 264 3.88 2.19 -17.69
C ALA A 264 4.33 3.62 -18.05
N PRO A 265 3.39 4.53 -18.34
CA PRO A 265 3.71 5.94 -18.49
C PRO A 265 4.34 6.54 -17.22
N ASP A 266 5.06 7.63 -17.42
CA ASP A 266 5.58 8.45 -16.33
C ASP A 266 4.43 9.05 -15.52
N LEU A 267 4.62 9.10 -14.20
CA LEU A 267 3.83 9.98 -13.35
C LEU A 267 4.28 11.42 -13.58
N PHE A 268 3.49 12.37 -13.10
CA PHE A 268 3.91 13.76 -13.06
C PHE A 268 3.49 14.47 -11.78
N VAL A 269 4.27 15.48 -11.42
CA VAL A 269 3.92 16.49 -10.42
C VAL A 269 4.11 17.88 -11.01
N SER A 270 3.22 18.81 -10.67
CA SER A 270 3.33 20.19 -11.13
C SER A 270 4.06 21.09 -10.11
N ALA A 271 4.75 22.13 -10.59
CA ALA A 271 5.49 23.06 -9.73
C ALA A 271 5.50 24.50 -10.27
N ASP A 272 5.68 25.47 -9.36
CA ASP A 272 5.98 26.86 -9.73
C ASP A 272 7.46 27.06 -10.04
N VAL A 273 8.32 26.38 -9.28
CA VAL A 273 9.78 26.40 -9.46
C VAL A 273 10.31 24.98 -9.48
N VAL A 274 11.20 24.68 -10.42
CA VAL A 274 11.97 23.43 -10.48
C VAL A 274 13.45 23.75 -10.33
N ILE A 275 14.08 23.13 -9.34
CA ILE A 275 15.52 23.21 -9.09
C ILE A 275 16.13 21.84 -9.40
N MET A 276 16.87 21.77 -10.50
CA MET A 276 17.61 20.57 -10.88
C MET A 276 18.92 20.49 -10.09
N SER A 277 19.12 19.37 -9.43
CA SER A 277 20.27 19.08 -8.57
C SER A 277 20.61 17.58 -8.57
N ALA A 278 20.42 16.93 -9.72
CA ALA A 278 20.66 15.50 -9.93
C ALA A 278 22.15 15.15 -10.14
N GLY A 279 23.05 16.08 -9.84
CA GLY A 279 24.48 15.99 -10.09
C GLY A 279 24.82 16.31 -11.55
N THR A 280 26.11 16.54 -11.80
CA THR A 280 26.67 16.90 -13.12
C THR A 280 26.09 16.08 -14.28
N ILE A 281 26.16 14.76 -14.16
CA ILE A 281 25.69 13.83 -15.19
C ILE A 281 24.16 13.78 -15.24
N GLY A 282 23.50 13.73 -14.08
CA GLY A 282 22.05 13.61 -13.97
C GLY A 282 21.30 14.84 -14.48
N SER A 283 21.67 16.03 -14.03
CA SER A 283 21.04 17.31 -14.42
C SER A 283 21.25 17.59 -15.91
N THR A 284 22.45 17.34 -16.43
CA THR A 284 22.73 17.46 -17.87
C THR A 284 21.90 16.47 -18.69
N ALA A 285 21.84 15.20 -18.28
CA ALA A 285 21.02 14.21 -18.96
C ALA A 285 19.51 14.54 -18.94
N LEU A 286 19.02 15.06 -17.81
CA LEU A 286 17.63 15.48 -17.64
C LEU A 286 17.25 16.60 -18.61
N LEU A 287 18.08 17.65 -18.71
CA LEU A 287 17.86 18.72 -19.69
C LEU A 287 17.97 18.22 -21.13
N LEU A 288 18.89 17.31 -21.41
CA LEU A 288 19.03 16.73 -22.76
C LEU A 288 17.80 15.91 -23.17
N ARG A 289 17.21 15.15 -22.24
CA ARG A 289 15.93 14.45 -22.46
C ARG A 289 14.78 15.44 -22.63
N SER A 290 14.67 16.42 -21.75
CA SER A 290 13.66 17.48 -21.83
C SER A 290 13.74 18.25 -23.15
N ARG A 291 14.94 18.49 -23.70
CA ARG A 291 15.14 19.08 -25.02
C ARG A 291 14.58 18.21 -26.15
N LYS A 292 14.79 16.89 -26.10
CA LYS A 292 14.20 15.95 -27.07
C LYS A 292 12.66 15.99 -27.04
N GLU A 293 12.08 16.34 -25.90
CA GLU A 293 10.64 16.47 -25.68
C GLU A 293 10.10 17.90 -25.91
N GLY A 294 10.94 18.84 -26.33
CA GLY A 294 10.53 20.18 -26.78
C GLY A 294 10.93 21.35 -25.89
N LEU A 295 11.68 21.13 -24.79
CA LEU A 295 12.24 22.23 -24.01
C LEU A 295 13.37 22.94 -24.79
N SER A 296 13.19 24.22 -25.07
CA SER A 296 14.24 25.05 -25.68
C SER A 296 15.38 25.31 -24.68
N VAL A 297 16.61 24.98 -25.01
CA VAL A 297 17.80 25.16 -24.14
C VAL A 297 19.01 25.52 -25.00
N SER A 298 20.06 26.02 -24.35
CA SER A 298 21.33 26.37 -25.02
C SER A 298 21.98 25.18 -25.76
N ASP A 299 22.67 25.47 -26.86
CA ASP A 299 23.53 24.50 -27.57
C ASP A 299 24.82 24.15 -26.80
N MET A 300 25.14 24.93 -25.76
CA MET A 300 26.21 24.62 -24.80
C MET A 300 25.84 23.47 -23.86
N LEU A 301 24.59 23.00 -23.88
CA LEU A 301 24.16 21.87 -23.05
C LEU A 301 24.95 20.60 -23.40
N GLY A 302 25.58 20.03 -22.38
CA GLY A 302 26.45 18.87 -22.47
C GLY A 302 27.92 19.21 -22.73
N GLN A 303 28.27 20.46 -23.02
CA GLN A 303 29.65 20.87 -23.27
C GLN A 303 30.42 21.14 -21.97
N HIS A 304 31.74 21.26 -22.09
CA HIS A 304 32.65 21.63 -21.00
C HIS A 304 32.58 20.71 -19.78
N PHE A 305 32.42 19.40 -20.01
CA PHE A 305 32.56 18.42 -18.95
C PHE A 305 34.03 18.28 -18.57
N THR A 306 34.29 18.24 -17.27
CA THR A 306 35.62 18.08 -16.67
C THR A 306 35.60 17.01 -15.60
N GLY A 307 36.71 16.29 -15.48
CA GLY A 307 36.97 15.33 -14.41
C GLY A 307 37.69 15.96 -13.22
N ASN A 308 37.81 17.30 -13.21
CA ASN A 308 38.49 18.10 -12.20
C ASN A 308 39.97 17.71 -12.02
N GLY A 309 40.59 17.22 -13.10
CA GLY A 309 41.97 16.72 -13.09
C GLY A 309 42.21 15.54 -12.14
N ASP A 310 41.17 14.74 -11.84
CA ASP A 310 41.26 13.64 -10.88
C ASP A 310 42.30 12.59 -11.29
N VAL A 311 43.22 12.26 -10.38
CA VAL A 311 44.14 11.12 -10.51
C VAL A 311 44.09 10.24 -9.27
N LEU A 312 43.88 8.95 -9.48
CA LEU A 312 44.06 7.91 -8.47
C LEU A 312 45.33 7.12 -8.76
N ALA A 313 46.25 7.09 -7.80
CA ALA A 313 47.50 6.35 -7.89
C ALA A 313 47.91 5.75 -6.56
N PHE A 314 48.90 4.86 -6.59
CA PHE A 314 49.37 4.14 -5.43
C PHE A 314 50.90 4.12 -5.33
N ALA A 315 51.43 4.21 -4.11
CA ALA A 315 52.75 3.65 -3.80
C ALA A 315 52.53 2.25 -3.20
N TYR A 316 52.71 1.22 -4.01
CA TYR A 316 52.45 -0.17 -3.65
C TYR A 316 53.63 -0.78 -2.88
N ASN A 317 53.33 -1.53 -1.81
CA ASN A 317 54.30 -2.29 -1.01
C ASN A 317 55.49 -1.47 -0.45
N THR A 318 55.19 -0.31 0.13
CA THR A 318 56.16 0.58 0.82
C THR A 318 56.89 -0.12 1.96
N GLU A 319 58.02 0.45 2.38
CA GLU A 319 58.76 -0.04 3.55
C GLU A 319 57.96 0.16 4.84
N ASP A 320 57.36 1.34 5.00
CA ASP A 320 56.49 1.64 6.13
C ASP A 320 55.12 0.97 5.99
N VAL A 321 54.52 0.62 7.12
CA VAL A 321 53.10 0.28 7.20
C VAL A 321 52.29 1.55 6.94
N ILE A 322 51.30 1.47 6.05
CA ILE A 322 50.42 2.60 5.72
C ILE A 322 49.08 2.49 6.47
N ASN A 323 48.57 1.26 6.63
CA ASN A 323 47.23 0.99 7.17
C ASN A 323 46.12 1.73 6.38
N GLY A 324 46.14 1.60 5.04
CA GLY A 324 45.26 2.32 4.12
C GLY A 324 43.94 1.63 3.77
N VAL A 325 43.57 0.52 4.44
CA VAL A 325 42.33 -0.22 4.15
C VAL A 325 41.36 -0.08 5.31
N GLY A 326 40.15 0.41 5.03
CA GLY A 326 39.09 0.60 6.02
C GLY A 326 38.58 -0.71 6.61
N TRP A 327 37.99 -0.65 7.81
CA TRP A 327 37.64 -1.80 8.64
C TRP A 327 36.65 -2.78 7.99
N GLY A 328 35.70 -2.30 7.19
CA GLY A 328 34.64 -3.14 6.65
C GLY A 328 33.88 -3.89 7.74
N ALA A 329 34.00 -5.22 7.77
CA ALA A 329 33.33 -6.07 8.75
C ALA A 329 33.99 -6.07 10.14
N HIS A 330 35.21 -5.53 10.29
CA HIS A 330 35.90 -5.47 11.58
C HIS A 330 35.25 -4.49 12.56
N GLU A 331 35.29 -4.82 13.84
CA GLU A 331 34.83 -3.96 14.94
C GLU A 331 35.97 -3.12 15.53
N LYS A 332 35.61 -2.13 16.33
CA LYS A 332 36.57 -1.25 17.00
C LYS A 332 37.49 -2.07 17.91
N GLY A 333 38.79 -2.04 17.62
CA GLY A 333 39.82 -2.73 18.39
C GLY A 333 40.36 -4.00 17.73
N ASP A 334 39.69 -4.51 16.68
CA ASP A 334 40.18 -5.67 15.92
C ASP A 334 41.46 -5.33 15.14
N ILE A 335 41.48 -4.14 14.52
CA ILE A 335 42.63 -3.60 13.80
C ILE A 335 42.88 -2.13 14.18
N PRO A 336 44.11 -1.60 13.99
CA PRO A 336 44.44 -0.22 14.30
C PRO A 336 43.55 0.79 13.55
N PRO A 337 43.34 1.99 14.11
CA PRO A 337 42.57 3.03 13.44
C PRO A 337 43.24 3.45 12.13
N VAL A 338 42.43 3.54 11.08
CA VAL A 338 42.80 4.05 9.76
C VAL A 338 42.64 5.57 9.71
N GLY A 339 41.67 6.11 10.45
CA GLY A 339 41.24 7.51 10.38
C GLY A 339 40.11 7.74 9.38
N PRO A 340 39.65 9.00 9.17
CA PRO A 340 38.83 9.33 8.01
C PRO A 340 39.59 9.08 6.70
N THR A 341 38.86 8.96 5.59
CA THR A 341 39.47 8.63 4.29
C THR A 341 40.59 9.57 3.89
N ILE A 342 40.42 10.89 4.05
CA ILE A 342 41.51 11.87 3.90
C ILE A 342 41.86 12.45 5.27
N THR A 343 43.15 12.51 5.58
CA THR A 343 43.68 13.15 6.79
C THR A 343 44.72 14.23 6.53
N GLY A 344 45.34 14.24 5.34
CA GLY A 344 46.39 15.18 4.98
C GLY A 344 46.35 15.55 3.50
N ILE A 345 46.88 16.73 3.21
CA ILE A 345 47.03 17.27 1.85
C ILE A 345 48.41 17.90 1.66
N ILE A 346 48.93 17.86 0.44
CA ILE A 346 50.04 18.68 -0.06
C ILE A 346 49.44 19.65 -1.06
N ASP A 347 49.51 20.95 -0.77
CA ASP A 347 48.81 21.98 -1.54
C ASP A 347 49.77 22.70 -2.51
N HIS A 348 49.68 22.38 -3.81
CA HIS A 348 50.49 23.00 -4.86
C HIS A 348 49.70 24.02 -5.69
N ARG A 349 48.60 24.59 -5.18
CA ARG A 349 47.75 25.52 -5.97
C ARG A 349 48.33 26.91 -6.15
N ASN A 350 49.24 27.33 -5.27
CA ASN A 350 49.88 28.65 -5.33
C ASN A 350 51.05 28.69 -6.34
N THR A 351 50.74 28.43 -7.60
CA THR A 351 51.62 28.53 -8.77
C THR A 351 51.44 29.86 -9.49
N ALA A 352 52.37 30.21 -10.40
CA ALA A 352 52.29 31.46 -11.17
C ALA A 352 51.06 31.49 -12.09
N ASN A 353 50.80 30.40 -12.80
CA ASN A 353 49.54 30.16 -13.51
C ASN A 353 48.66 29.23 -12.68
N VAL A 354 47.40 29.63 -12.45
CA VAL A 354 46.47 28.90 -11.58
C VAL A 354 46.21 27.48 -12.08
N THR A 355 46.20 27.26 -13.40
CA THR A 355 45.95 25.94 -14.01
C THR A 355 47.12 24.96 -13.88
N ASP A 356 48.30 25.44 -13.49
CA ASP A 356 49.45 24.56 -13.21
C ASP A 356 49.38 23.97 -11.79
N GLY A 357 48.43 24.46 -10.98
CA GLY A 357 48.24 24.05 -9.60
C GLY A 357 47.52 22.71 -9.48
N PHE A 358 47.83 21.98 -8.40
CA PHE A 358 47.14 20.75 -8.03
C PHE A 358 47.23 20.54 -6.52
N VAL A 359 46.47 19.60 -5.99
CA VAL A 359 46.58 19.13 -4.61
C VAL A 359 46.78 17.63 -4.56
N ILE A 360 47.59 17.12 -3.63
CA ILE A 360 47.79 15.69 -3.42
C ILE A 360 47.24 15.33 -2.04
N GLU A 361 46.24 14.47 -2.01
CA GLU A 361 45.63 13.93 -0.80
C GLU A 361 46.06 12.47 -0.60
N GLU A 362 46.18 12.07 0.66
CA GLU A 362 46.30 10.66 1.02
C GLU A 362 44.93 10.05 1.30
N GLY A 363 44.71 8.81 0.89
CA GLY A 363 43.42 8.13 0.99
C GLY A 363 43.44 6.79 1.71
N SER A 364 42.28 6.36 2.20
CA SER A 364 41.97 4.95 2.48
C SER A 364 40.96 4.35 1.51
N LEU A 365 41.05 3.05 1.29
CA LEU A 365 40.08 2.27 0.51
C LEU A 365 39.13 1.58 1.48
N ALA A 366 37.80 1.74 1.33
CA ALA A 366 36.87 1.01 2.17
C ALA A 366 37.06 -0.51 2.09
N GLY A 367 36.81 -1.21 3.20
CA GLY A 367 37.00 -2.66 3.33
C GLY A 367 36.35 -3.49 2.20
N PRO A 368 35.09 -3.23 1.79
CA PRO A 368 34.45 -3.91 0.65
C PRO A 368 35.21 -3.77 -0.68
N VAL A 369 35.88 -2.63 -0.91
CA VAL A 369 36.62 -2.33 -2.15
C VAL A 369 38.04 -2.89 -2.10
N GLY A 370 38.67 -2.89 -0.92
CA GLY A 370 40.04 -3.37 -0.73
C GLY A 370 40.25 -4.82 -1.20
N ALA A 371 39.26 -5.70 -1.00
CA ALA A 371 39.31 -7.09 -1.44
C ALA A 371 39.32 -7.24 -2.98
N ALA A 372 38.53 -6.45 -3.70
CA ALA A 372 38.50 -6.44 -5.16
C ALA A 372 39.82 -5.91 -5.75
N LEU A 373 40.43 -4.92 -5.08
CA LEU A 373 41.72 -4.38 -5.50
C LEU A 373 42.87 -5.40 -5.33
N VAL A 374 42.82 -6.27 -4.30
CA VAL A 374 43.76 -7.41 -4.16
C VAL A 374 43.74 -8.30 -5.41
N ALA A 375 42.54 -8.62 -5.90
CA ALA A 375 42.37 -9.48 -7.06
C ALA A 375 42.86 -8.81 -8.36
N LEU A 376 42.60 -7.51 -8.51
CA LEU A 376 43.07 -6.70 -9.66
C LEU A 376 44.60 -6.52 -9.66
N LEU A 377 45.20 -6.13 -8.53
CA LEU A 377 46.65 -5.95 -8.41
C LEU A 377 47.40 -7.28 -8.48
N GLY A 378 46.83 -8.36 -7.94
CA GLY A 378 47.39 -9.71 -8.06
C GLY A 378 47.26 -10.33 -9.45
N GLY A 379 46.23 -9.96 -10.22
CA GLY A 379 45.94 -10.46 -11.57
C GLY A 379 46.57 -9.66 -12.71
N ALA A 380 46.88 -8.37 -12.51
CA ALA A 380 47.53 -7.50 -13.50
C ALA A 380 49.07 -7.63 -13.53
N ALA A 381 49.67 -8.17 -12.46
CA ALA A 381 51.11 -8.40 -12.34
C ALA A 381 51.76 -9.18 -13.51
N PRO A 382 51.10 -10.14 -14.21
CA PRO A 382 51.71 -10.85 -15.35
C PRO A 382 51.74 -10.07 -16.67
N PHE A 383 50.98 -8.98 -16.82
CA PHE A 383 50.70 -8.37 -18.13
C PHE A 383 51.33 -6.99 -18.36
N GLU A 384 51.74 -6.28 -17.30
CA GLU A 384 52.47 -5.02 -17.41
C GLU A 384 53.95 -5.15 -17.03
N GLY A 385 54.72 -6.03 -17.70
CA GLY A 385 56.20 -5.95 -17.69
C GLY A 385 56.87 -5.80 -16.31
N VAL A 386 56.22 -6.27 -15.25
CA VAL A 386 56.84 -6.49 -13.95
C VAL A 386 57.21 -7.95 -14.00
N ASP A 387 58.49 -8.23 -14.14
CA ASP A 387 59.01 -9.57 -13.88
C ASP A 387 58.36 -10.08 -12.59
N ILE A 388 57.61 -11.19 -12.68
CA ILE A 388 57.59 -12.13 -11.55
C ILE A 388 59.08 -12.36 -11.27
N PRO A 389 59.61 -12.10 -10.06
CA PRO A 389 61.03 -12.25 -9.85
C PRO A 389 61.43 -13.67 -10.21
N THR A 390 62.04 -13.81 -11.38
CA THR A 390 63.02 -14.87 -11.60
C THR A 390 64.14 -14.56 -10.61
N PRO A 391 64.65 -15.57 -9.89
CA PRO A 391 65.48 -15.30 -8.72
C PRO A 391 66.83 -14.69 -9.12
N ARG A 392 67.04 -13.37 -8.97
CA ARG A 392 68.32 -12.62 -9.05
C ARG A 392 68.18 -11.24 -8.37
N ASP A 393 69.18 -10.54 -7.82
CA ASP A 393 70.62 -10.74 -7.60
C ASP A 393 70.94 -10.65 -6.09
N ALA A 394 72.12 -11.11 -5.68
CA ALA A 394 72.53 -11.17 -4.27
C ALA A 394 72.65 -9.76 -3.64
N GLY A 395 71.59 -9.27 -2.98
CA GLY A 395 71.62 -8.03 -2.20
C GLY A 395 70.28 -7.39 -1.81
N GLU A 396 69.15 -7.71 -2.45
CA GLU A 396 67.84 -7.12 -2.09
C GLU A 396 67.13 -7.89 -0.94
N PRO A 397 66.38 -7.20 -0.05
CA PRO A 397 65.86 -7.80 1.16
C PRO A 397 64.66 -8.74 0.90
N LEU A 398 64.74 -9.97 1.45
CA LEU A 398 63.73 -11.04 1.48
C LEU A 398 62.28 -10.63 1.86
N GLY A 399 62.05 -9.40 2.34
CA GLY A 399 60.77 -8.93 2.86
C GLY A 399 59.75 -8.50 1.80
N TYR A 400 60.18 -8.05 0.61
CA TYR A 400 59.27 -7.54 -0.43
C TYR A 400 58.35 -8.65 -0.98
N ASP A 401 58.94 -9.77 -1.43
CA ASP A 401 58.21 -10.92 -1.97
C ASP A 401 57.36 -11.64 -0.91
N ALA A 402 57.86 -11.70 0.32
CA ALA A 402 57.14 -12.29 1.45
C ALA A 402 55.82 -11.55 1.73
N ARG A 403 55.81 -10.21 1.66
CA ARG A 403 54.59 -9.39 1.87
C ARG A 403 53.58 -9.54 0.73
N VAL A 404 54.02 -9.72 -0.51
CA VAL A 404 53.10 -9.97 -1.64
C VAL A 404 52.39 -11.31 -1.47
N ILE A 405 53.12 -12.37 -1.10
CA ILE A 405 52.55 -13.69 -0.81
C ILE A 405 51.61 -13.61 0.41
N GLU A 406 51.99 -12.85 1.43
CA GLU A 406 51.16 -12.68 2.63
C GLU A 406 49.81 -12.01 2.32
N SER A 407 49.76 -10.95 1.50
CA SER A 407 48.49 -10.33 1.08
C SER A 407 47.59 -11.30 0.32
N PHE A 408 48.16 -12.14 -0.54
CA PHE A 408 47.39 -13.15 -1.29
C PHE A 408 46.79 -14.22 -0.36
N LEU A 409 47.51 -14.63 0.69
CA LEU A 409 47.07 -15.68 1.61
C LEU A 409 46.16 -15.17 2.73
N ARG A 410 46.41 -13.98 3.26
CA ARG A 410 45.76 -13.45 4.47
C ARG A 410 44.81 -12.28 4.18
N GLY A 411 44.74 -11.80 2.95
CA GLY A 411 43.82 -10.74 2.53
C GLY A 411 44.38 -9.31 2.65
N PRO A 412 43.52 -8.29 2.43
CA PRO A 412 43.94 -6.89 2.20
C PRO A 412 44.54 -6.17 3.41
N TYR A 413 44.33 -6.68 4.64
CA TYR A 413 44.83 -6.08 5.88
C TYR A 413 46.25 -6.52 6.25
N HIS A 414 46.89 -7.36 5.43
CA HIS A 414 48.22 -7.89 5.67
C HIS A 414 49.12 -7.73 4.44
N GLY A 415 50.44 -7.84 4.63
CA GLY A 415 51.40 -7.83 3.53
C GLY A 415 51.45 -6.52 2.73
N ALA A 416 51.67 -6.63 1.43
CA ALA A 416 51.89 -5.51 0.50
C ALA A 416 50.76 -4.46 0.48
N LEU A 417 49.50 -4.87 0.65
CA LEU A 417 48.35 -3.94 0.65
C LEU A 417 48.24 -3.10 1.92
N ASN A 418 48.60 -3.67 3.07
CA ASN A 418 48.71 -2.91 4.32
C ASN A 418 49.88 -1.89 4.26
N HIS A 419 50.78 -2.08 3.31
CA HIS A 419 51.91 -1.21 2.96
C HIS A 419 51.64 -0.45 1.64
N THR A 420 50.39 -0.12 1.33
CA THR A 420 50.07 0.62 0.10
C THR A 420 49.50 2.00 0.42
N GLN A 421 50.18 3.04 -0.06
CA GLN A 421 49.73 4.43 0.04
C GLN A 421 48.85 4.79 -1.14
N THR A 422 47.64 5.27 -0.89
CA THR A 422 46.76 5.83 -1.93
C THR A 422 47.00 7.33 -2.05
N TYR A 423 47.13 7.82 -3.28
CA TYR A 423 47.15 9.24 -3.63
C TYR A 423 45.91 9.57 -4.45
N LEU A 424 45.23 10.65 -4.06
CA LEU A 424 44.17 11.28 -4.83
C LEU A 424 44.63 12.69 -5.18
N VAL A 425 44.61 13.05 -6.46
CA VAL A 425 45.05 14.35 -6.93
C VAL A 425 43.91 15.04 -7.64
N MET A 426 43.74 16.34 -7.39
CA MET A 426 42.86 17.22 -8.16
C MET A 426 43.72 18.28 -8.84
N ALA A 427 43.47 18.52 -10.12
CA ALA A 427 44.24 19.42 -10.97
C ALA A 427 43.33 20.10 -12.00
N HIS A 428 43.92 20.74 -13.02
CA HIS A 428 43.16 21.38 -14.10
C HIS A 428 43.36 20.64 -15.42
N ASP A 429 42.27 20.06 -15.94
CA ASP A 429 42.21 19.45 -17.26
C ASP A 429 41.71 20.47 -18.31
N ASP A 430 41.68 20.08 -19.59
CA ASP A 430 41.26 20.97 -20.68
C ASP A 430 39.73 21.17 -20.81
N GLU A 431 38.96 20.53 -19.94
CA GLU A 431 37.49 20.61 -19.89
C GLU A 431 36.81 20.31 -21.24
N SER A 432 37.42 19.52 -22.13
CA SER A 432 36.88 19.27 -23.47
C SER A 432 35.90 18.09 -23.55
N GLY A 433 35.51 17.53 -22.41
CA GLY A 433 34.54 16.46 -22.34
C GLY A 433 33.13 16.90 -22.75
N GLN A 434 32.35 15.97 -23.29
CA GLN A 434 30.97 16.19 -23.68
C GLN A 434 30.04 15.11 -23.12
N ILE A 435 28.95 15.53 -22.48
CA ILE A 435 27.84 14.66 -22.07
C ILE A 435 26.75 14.67 -23.16
N SER A 436 26.31 13.48 -23.55
CA SER A 436 25.16 13.28 -24.43
C SER A 436 24.22 12.21 -23.86
N VAL A 437 23.02 12.05 -24.44
CA VAL A 437 22.10 10.95 -24.09
C VAL A 437 21.83 10.08 -25.32
N ASN A 438 21.95 8.77 -25.17
CA ASN A 438 21.68 7.81 -26.23
C ASN A 438 20.17 7.67 -26.53
N ASP A 439 19.82 6.74 -27.43
CA ASP A 439 18.42 6.48 -27.83
C ASP A 439 17.53 5.99 -26.67
N LYS A 440 18.13 5.41 -25.64
CA LYS A 440 17.45 4.96 -24.41
C LYS A 440 17.47 6.03 -23.30
N GLY A 441 17.85 7.27 -23.61
CA GLY A 441 17.91 8.38 -22.66
C GLY A 441 19.02 8.29 -21.60
N ARG A 442 19.97 7.35 -21.74
CA ARG A 442 21.08 7.17 -20.79
C ARG A 442 22.26 8.09 -21.11
N PRO A 443 22.88 8.72 -20.10
CA PRO A 443 24.04 9.60 -20.30
C PRO A 443 25.27 8.85 -20.80
N ARG A 444 26.06 9.51 -21.63
CA ARG A 444 27.36 9.07 -22.15
C ARG A 444 28.34 10.24 -22.14
N ILE A 445 29.59 9.95 -21.80
CA ILE A 445 30.67 10.93 -21.79
C ILE A 445 31.61 10.60 -22.95
N ALA A 446 31.85 11.56 -23.82
CA ALA A 446 32.85 11.50 -24.87
C ALA A 446 33.95 12.51 -24.57
N TRP A 447 35.21 12.06 -24.51
CA TRP A 447 36.34 12.94 -24.25
C TRP A 447 37.63 12.36 -24.84
N PRO A 448 37.82 12.53 -26.16
CA PRO A 448 38.92 11.89 -26.86
C PRO A 448 40.28 12.25 -26.28
N ASN A 449 41.07 11.25 -25.90
CA ASN A 449 42.43 11.41 -25.34
C ASN A 449 42.49 12.10 -23.96
N ALA A 450 41.43 12.05 -23.16
CA ALA A 450 41.40 12.64 -21.82
C ALA A 450 42.65 12.28 -20.99
N GLY A 451 43.02 11.00 -20.90
CA GLY A 451 44.17 10.55 -20.12
C GLY A 451 45.57 10.91 -20.64
N LYS A 452 45.67 11.57 -21.81
CA LYS A 452 46.94 11.93 -22.46
C LYS A 452 47.27 13.42 -22.37
N GLN A 453 46.49 14.19 -21.60
CA GLN A 453 46.75 15.62 -21.42
C GLN A 453 48.04 15.86 -20.61
N PRO A 454 48.77 16.96 -20.87
CA PRO A 454 50.06 17.24 -20.21
C PRO A 454 50.02 17.28 -18.68
N ILE A 455 48.89 17.68 -18.11
CA ILE A 455 48.71 17.76 -16.65
C ILE A 455 48.84 16.39 -15.99
N PHE A 456 48.30 15.33 -16.61
CA PHE A 456 48.36 13.97 -16.05
C PHE A 456 49.80 13.44 -16.00
N GLN A 457 50.62 13.76 -17.00
CA GLN A 457 52.06 13.44 -16.97
C GLN A 457 52.78 14.24 -15.87
N THR A 458 52.44 15.51 -15.69
CA THR A 458 53.03 16.35 -14.64
C THR A 458 52.72 15.80 -13.24
N VAL A 459 51.48 15.35 -13.03
CA VAL A 459 51.05 14.69 -11.79
C VAL A 459 51.78 13.36 -11.61
N GLU A 460 51.87 12.52 -12.64
CA GLU A 460 52.57 11.23 -12.62
C GLU A 460 54.05 11.41 -12.24
N ASP A 461 54.78 12.31 -12.91
CA ASP A 461 56.18 12.64 -12.59
C ASP A 461 56.36 13.15 -11.16
N THR A 462 55.35 13.84 -10.63
CA THR A 462 55.34 14.33 -9.25
C THR A 462 55.12 13.19 -8.26
N LEU A 463 54.16 12.31 -8.52
CA LEU A 463 53.86 11.17 -7.66
C LEU A 463 54.98 10.13 -7.64
N GLU A 464 55.72 9.95 -8.73
CA GLU A 464 56.93 9.12 -8.78
C GLU A 464 58.01 9.63 -7.81
N LYS A 465 58.18 10.95 -7.70
CA LYS A 465 59.08 11.58 -6.72
C LYS A 465 58.54 11.49 -5.31
N ALA A 466 57.22 11.66 -5.15
CA ALA A 466 56.52 11.60 -3.87
C ALA A 466 56.62 10.22 -3.20
N GLN A 467 56.56 9.14 -3.99
CA GLN A 467 56.60 7.77 -3.50
C GLN A 467 58.02 7.26 -3.20
N ALA A 468 59.04 7.78 -3.90
CA ALA A 468 60.43 7.33 -3.76
C ALA A 468 60.94 7.21 -2.30
N PRO A 469 60.70 8.17 -1.38
CA PRO A 469 61.13 8.04 0.02
C PRO A 469 60.39 6.95 0.82
N LEU A 470 59.27 6.42 0.31
CA LEU A 470 58.50 5.35 0.96
C LEU A 470 59.00 3.96 0.56
N GLY A 471 59.89 3.84 -0.44
CA GLY A 471 60.43 2.58 -0.93
C GLY A 471 59.39 1.66 -1.60
N GLY A 472 58.24 2.21 -2.00
CA GLY A 472 57.20 1.48 -2.72
C GLY A 472 57.44 1.48 -4.23
N LYS A 473 56.52 0.83 -4.96
CA LYS A 473 56.44 0.92 -6.42
C LYS A 473 55.29 1.84 -6.81
N TYR A 474 55.58 2.85 -7.63
CA TYR A 474 54.52 3.65 -8.24
C TYR A 474 53.61 2.77 -9.10
N MET A 475 52.31 2.86 -8.86
CA MET A 475 51.29 2.21 -9.66
C MET A 475 50.21 3.22 -10.01
N ARG A 476 50.03 3.46 -11.31
CA ARG A 476 48.84 4.15 -11.83
C ARG A 476 47.61 3.26 -11.61
N ASN A 477 46.42 3.85 -11.57
CA ASN A 477 45.15 3.11 -11.44
C ASN A 477 45.15 1.82 -12.30
N PRO A 478 44.90 0.62 -11.73
CA PRO A 478 44.91 -0.64 -12.49
C PRO A 478 43.93 -0.73 -13.66
N ILE A 479 42.96 0.19 -13.73
CA ILE A 479 42.01 0.30 -14.85
C ILE A 479 42.60 1.11 -16.02
N SER A 480 43.60 1.96 -15.79
CA SER A 480 44.21 2.86 -16.79
C SER A 480 45.44 2.27 -17.50
N THR A 481 45.46 0.96 -17.75
CA THR A 481 46.64 0.28 -18.35
C THR A 481 46.74 0.52 -19.85
N LYS A 482 47.96 0.36 -20.41
CA LYS A 482 48.22 0.47 -21.87
C LYS A 482 47.42 -0.54 -22.72
N ILE A 483 46.91 -1.60 -22.11
CA ILE A 483 46.10 -2.65 -22.74
C ILE A 483 44.60 -2.28 -22.72
N LEU A 484 44.16 -1.48 -21.74
CA LEU A 484 42.77 -1.05 -21.55
C LEU A 484 42.48 0.40 -21.98
N GLY A 485 43.47 1.12 -22.52
CA GLY A 485 43.25 2.35 -23.32
C GLY A 485 43.52 3.69 -22.62
N ASP A 486 44.40 3.76 -21.61
CA ASP A 486 44.75 5.00 -20.88
C ASP A 486 43.51 5.71 -20.24
N GLN A 487 42.46 4.95 -19.88
CA GLN A 487 41.22 5.49 -19.33
C GLN A 487 41.44 6.20 -17.98
N ILE A 488 40.79 7.33 -17.76
CA ILE A 488 40.80 8.03 -16.45
C ILE A 488 39.52 7.74 -15.66
N VAL A 489 39.61 7.85 -14.34
CA VAL A 489 38.46 7.73 -13.42
C VAL A 489 38.33 9.04 -12.65
N THR A 490 37.15 9.64 -12.70
CA THR A 490 36.81 10.83 -11.91
C THR A 490 35.74 10.52 -10.86
N VAL A 491 35.89 11.12 -9.68
CA VAL A 491 34.90 11.16 -8.60
C VAL A 491 34.34 12.58 -8.42
N HIS A 492 34.90 13.54 -9.15
CA HIS A 492 34.50 14.95 -9.18
C HIS A 492 34.04 15.39 -10.58
N PRO A 493 33.03 14.75 -11.19
CA PRO A 493 32.49 15.23 -12.46
C PRO A 493 31.91 16.64 -12.28
N LEU A 494 32.29 17.59 -13.13
CA LEU A 494 31.72 18.95 -13.18
C LEU A 494 31.40 19.37 -14.63
N GLY A 495 30.57 20.40 -14.78
CA GLY A 495 30.18 20.95 -16.10
C GLY A 495 29.04 20.23 -16.81
N GLY A 496 28.84 20.52 -18.09
CA GLY A 496 27.67 20.07 -18.87
C GLY A 496 26.47 21.01 -18.80
N CYS A 497 26.27 21.75 -17.70
CA CYS A 497 25.30 22.85 -17.60
C CYS A 497 25.97 24.17 -17.18
N GLY A 498 27.20 24.41 -17.67
CA GLY A 498 28.07 25.50 -17.19
C GLY A 498 27.41 26.87 -17.21
N MET A 499 27.74 27.70 -16.21
CA MET A 499 27.36 29.11 -16.17
C MET A 499 27.94 29.86 -17.37
N GLY A 500 27.19 30.82 -17.89
CA GLY A 500 27.66 31.72 -18.94
C GLY A 500 26.96 33.08 -18.86
N GLU A 501 27.58 34.07 -19.48
CA GLU A 501 27.02 35.43 -19.56
C GLU A 501 25.72 35.47 -20.39
N ASP A 502 25.61 34.56 -21.36
CA ASP A 502 24.45 34.39 -22.23
C ASP A 502 24.37 32.95 -22.75
N ALA A 503 23.29 32.62 -23.44
CA ALA A 503 23.01 31.29 -23.93
C ALA A 503 23.97 30.79 -25.02
N ALA A 504 24.80 31.65 -25.61
CA ALA A 504 25.84 31.23 -26.56
C ALA A 504 27.13 30.80 -25.84
N ARG A 505 27.27 31.12 -24.55
CA ARG A 505 28.46 30.85 -23.74
C ARG A 505 28.22 29.92 -22.56
N GLY A 506 26.97 29.67 -22.18
CA GLY A 506 26.62 28.72 -21.13
C GLY A 506 25.18 28.24 -21.22
N VAL A 507 24.80 27.38 -20.28
CA VAL A 507 23.47 26.77 -20.19
C VAL A 507 22.60 27.48 -19.16
N VAL A 508 23.23 28.00 -18.11
CA VAL A 508 22.58 28.77 -17.07
C VAL A 508 23.25 30.12 -16.88
N ASP A 509 22.51 31.09 -16.37
CA ASP A 509 23.08 32.38 -15.99
C ASP A 509 23.78 32.35 -14.63
N HIS A 510 24.19 33.52 -14.14
CA HIS A 510 24.89 33.68 -12.86
C HIS A 510 24.08 33.30 -11.62
N GLU A 511 22.77 33.11 -11.73
CA GLU A 511 21.86 32.67 -10.65
C GLU A 511 21.52 31.18 -10.78
N GLY A 512 22.01 30.52 -11.83
CA GLY A 512 21.66 29.15 -12.17
C GLY A 512 20.34 29.03 -12.95
N ARG A 513 19.75 30.12 -13.46
CA ARG A 513 18.53 30.06 -14.29
C ARG A 513 18.85 29.50 -15.66
N VAL A 514 18.06 28.53 -16.13
CA VAL A 514 18.28 27.90 -17.43
C VAL A 514 17.93 28.87 -18.56
N PHE A 515 18.83 29.05 -19.52
CA PHE A 515 18.56 29.86 -20.71
C PHE A 515 17.48 29.25 -21.60
N GLY A 516 16.58 30.10 -22.11
CA GLY A 516 15.41 29.70 -22.89
C GLY A 516 15.65 29.51 -24.40
N GLY A 517 16.89 29.63 -24.87
CA GLY A 517 17.25 29.55 -26.28
C GLY A 517 18.73 29.32 -26.50
N THR A 518 19.20 29.47 -27.74
CA THR A 518 20.60 29.23 -28.15
C THR A 518 21.46 30.48 -28.19
N SER A 519 20.87 31.66 -27.98
CA SER A 519 21.58 32.95 -27.88
C SER A 519 20.81 33.95 -27.03
N GLY A 520 21.50 35.01 -26.59
CA GLY A 520 20.90 36.05 -25.73
C GLY A 520 20.76 35.62 -24.27
N ASN A 521 20.09 36.45 -23.47
CA ASN A 521 20.01 36.32 -22.01
C ASN A 521 18.60 35.95 -21.48
N ALA A 522 17.69 35.55 -22.36
CA ALA A 522 16.35 35.11 -21.95
C ALA A 522 16.44 33.78 -21.20
N VAL A 523 15.76 33.68 -20.07
CA VAL A 523 15.75 32.50 -19.19
C VAL A 523 14.35 31.93 -19.05
N HIS A 524 14.28 30.64 -18.73
CA HIS A 524 13.05 29.98 -18.30
C HIS A 524 12.70 30.40 -16.88
N GLU A 525 11.61 31.16 -16.73
CA GLU A 525 11.13 31.57 -15.42
C GLU A 525 10.76 30.36 -14.57
N GLY A 526 11.43 30.21 -13.42
CA GLY A 526 11.17 29.10 -12.50
C GLY A 526 12.00 27.84 -12.74
N LEU A 527 12.92 27.79 -13.70
CA LEU A 527 13.78 26.61 -13.93
C LEU A 527 15.25 26.90 -13.63
N TYR A 528 15.83 26.15 -12.68
CA TYR A 528 17.19 26.37 -12.16
C TYR A 528 18.03 25.09 -12.18
N VAL A 529 19.35 25.24 -12.27
CA VAL A 529 20.35 24.20 -11.93
C VAL A 529 21.21 24.73 -10.78
N MET A 530 21.40 23.93 -9.73
CA MET A 530 22.14 24.36 -8.53
C MET A 530 23.16 23.32 -8.03
N ASP A 531 23.65 22.44 -8.90
CA ASP A 531 24.65 21.42 -8.57
C ASP A 531 25.99 21.61 -9.32
N GLY A 532 26.88 20.63 -9.28
CA GLY A 532 28.18 20.66 -9.95
C GLY A 532 28.13 20.82 -11.48
N ALA A 533 26.97 20.65 -12.12
CA ALA A 533 26.82 20.84 -13.55
C ALA A 533 27.05 22.31 -13.96
N VAL A 534 26.85 23.26 -13.04
CA VAL A 534 26.95 24.71 -13.33
C VAL A 534 28.37 25.23 -13.41
N MET A 535 29.37 24.43 -13.03
CA MET A 535 30.77 24.85 -13.09
C MET A 535 31.21 24.92 -14.56
N PRO A 536 31.72 26.06 -15.05
CA PRO A 536 32.18 26.19 -16.43
C PRO A 536 33.62 25.70 -16.65
N MET A 537 34.32 25.30 -15.57
CA MET A 537 35.72 24.90 -15.59
C MET A 537 36.09 23.99 -14.40
N SER A 538 37.27 23.38 -14.47
CA SER A 538 37.87 22.62 -13.36
C SER A 538 38.21 23.54 -12.17
N LEU A 539 38.08 23.03 -10.94
CA LEU A 539 38.35 23.79 -9.72
C LEU A 539 39.73 23.48 -9.10
N GLY A 540 40.36 22.35 -9.47
CA GLY A 540 41.65 21.93 -8.93
C GLY A 540 41.62 21.55 -7.45
N VAL A 541 40.43 21.40 -6.87
CA VAL A 541 40.15 20.98 -5.48
C VAL A 541 38.84 20.21 -5.40
N ASN A 542 38.59 19.54 -4.27
CA ASN A 542 37.30 18.89 -4.03
C ASN A 542 36.15 19.91 -4.14
N PRO A 543 35.14 19.66 -5.00
CA PRO A 543 34.20 20.68 -5.40
C PRO A 543 33.07 20.93 -4.39
N LEU A 544 32.91 20.09 -3.36
CA LEU A 544 31.71 20.08 -2.51
C LEU A 544 31.41 21.45 -1.89
N LEU A 545 32.45 22.16 -1.44
CA LEU A 545 32.26 23.42 -0.72
C LEU A 545 31.89 24.55 -1.67
N THR A 546 32.50 24.58 -2.87
CA THR A 546 32.15 25.54 -3.93
C THR A 546 30.75 25.30 -4.47
N ILE A 547 30.34 24.04 -4.69
CA ILE A 547 28.95 23.68 -5.05
C ILE A 547 27.99 24.21 -3.98
N SER A 548 28.31 23.96 -2.70
CA SER A 548 27.47 24.39 -1.58
C SER A 548 27.36 25.91 -1.48
N ALA A 549 28.48 26.63 -1.66
CA ALA A 549 28.52 28.08 -1.61
C ALA A 549 27.69 28.74 -2.73
N LEU A 550 27.81 28.23 -3.96
CA LEU A 550 27.01 28.71 -5.09
C LEU A 550 25.52 28.38 -4.91
N ALA A 551 25.18 27.20 -4.38
CA ALA A 551 23.79 26.85 -4.08
C ALA A 551 23.17 27.76 -3.02
N GLU A 552 23.87 28.05 -1.90
CA GLU A 552 23.43 29.00 -0.88
C GLU A 552 23.17 30.39 -1.46
N ARG A 553 24.13 30.88 -2.27
CA ARG A 553 24.01 32.17 -2.96
C ARG A 553 22.80 32.19 -3.91
N ASN A 554 22.64 31.17 -4.74
CA ASN A 554 21.57 31.11 -5.74
C ASN A 554 20.20 30.98 -5.06
N CYS A 555 20.09 30.25 -3.95
CA CYS A 555 18.88 30.19 -3.13
C CYS A 555 18.51 31.57 -2.57
N ALA A 556 19.48 32.34 -2.07
CA ALA A 556 19.25 33.69 -1.57
C ALA A 556 18.78 34.63 -2.69
N LEU A 557 19.38 34.54 -3.88
CA LEU A 557 18.96 35.34 -5.05
C LEU A 557 17.55 34.98 -5.53
N LEU A 558 17.24 33.68 -5.64
CA LEU A 558 15.90 33.19 -5.95
C LEU A 558 14.86 33.71 -4.94
N ALA A 559 15.14 33.59 -3.65
CA ALA A 559 14.24 34.07 -2.60
C ALA A 559 14.02 35.58 -2.71
N ASN A 560 15.08 36.36 -2.87
CA ASN A 560 15.01 37.81 -3.04
C ASN A 560 14.20 38.20 -4.28
N ALA A 561 14.42 37.54 -5.43
CA ALA A 561 13.72 37.80 -6.68
C ALA A 561 12.20 37.54 -6.58
N ARG A 562 11.78 36.64 -5.68
CA ARG A 562 10.36 36.30 -5.43
C ARG A 562 9.78 36.95 -4.17
N GLY A 563 10.54 37.80 -3.47
CA GLY A 563 10.11 38.41 -2.21
C GLY A 563 9.91 37.41 -1.07
N TRP A 564 10.60 36.27 -1.12
CA TRP A 564 10.60 35.26 -0.07
C TRP A 564 11.68 35.58 0.95
N ASN A 565 11.41 35.30 2.23
CA ASN A 565 12.36 35.52 3.33
C ASN A 565 12.82 34.19 3.90
N ILE A 566 14.09 33.83 3.68
CA ILE A 566 14.69 32.63 4.28
C ILE A 566 15.01 32.92 5.75
N ASP A 567 14.39 32.20 6.67
CA ASP A 567 14.75 32.28 8.09
C ASP A 567 15.98 31.41 8.39
N TYR A 568 17.15 32.03 8.41
CA TYR A 568 18.42 31.35 8.76
C TYR A 568 18.56 31.04 10.25
N GLU A 569 17.81 31.71 11.13
CA GLU A 569 17.88 31.53 12.58
C GLU A 569 16.86 30.52 13.11
N ALA A 570 15.87 30.14 12.29
CA ALA A 570 14.88 29.13 12.63
C ALA A 570 15.54 27.83 13.11
N LYS A 571 15.05 27.33 14.25
CA LYS A 571 15.37 26.01 14.79
C LYS A 571 14.16 25.12 14.61
N GLY A 572 14.21 24.27 13.61
CA GLY A 572 13.19 23.23 13.39
C GLY A 572 13.46 22.03 14.29
N THR A 573 12.40 21.40 14.79
CA THR A 573 12.45 20.02 15.26
C THR A 573 11.76 19.18 14.20
N ALA A 574 12.49 18.32 13.50
CA ALA A 574 11.87 17.36 12.58
C ALA A 574 10.90 16.48 13.38
N ALA A 575 9.64 16.46 12.97
CA ALA A 575 8.73 15.43 13.44
C ALA A 575 9.35 14.08 13.07
N THR A 576 9.42 13.17 14.03
CA THR A 576 9.87 11.81 13.76
C THR A 576 8.87 11.17 12.80
N PRO A 577 9.30 10.68 11.62
CA PRO A 577 8.39 9.97 10.74
C PRO A 577 7.88 8.72 11.45
N THR A 578 6.60 8.42 11.24
CA THR A 578 5.95 7.29 11.90
C THR A 578 6.73 6.01 11.58
N PRO A 579 7.07 5.19 12.59
CA PRO A 579 7.72 3.91 12.35
C PRO A 579 6.91 3.09 11.33
N GLN A 580 7.56 2.72 10.23
CA GLN A 580 6.93 1.91 9.19
C GLN A 580 6.65 0.51 9.75
N LYS A 581 5.41 0.03 9.61
CA LYS A 581 5.04 -1.35 9.97
C LYS A 581 5.28 -2.26 8.77
N ILE A 582 5.27 -3.57 9.01
CA ILE A 582 5.37 -4.57 7.94
C ILE A 582 4.17 -4.39 7.02
N GLY A 583 4.45 -4.05 5.77
CA GLY A 583 3.45 -3.73 4.75
C GLY A 583 3.42 -4.75 3.62
N LEU A 584 2.59 -4.48 2.63
CA LEU A 584 2.49 -5.24 1.39
C LEU A 584 2.38 -4.29 0.22
N ARG A 585 3.12 -4.55 -0.85
CA ARG A 585 3.06 -3.78 -2.08
C ARG A 585 3.00 -4.69 -3.30
N PHE A 586 2.26 -4.29 -4.32
CA PHE A 586 2.27 -4.93 -5.64
C PHE A 586 1.82 -3.94 -6.72
N THR A 587 2.17 -4.22 -7.97
CA THR A 587 1.79 -3.42 -9.14
C THR A 587 0.91 -4.26 -10.06
N GLU A 588 -0.18 -3.67 -10.55
CA GLU A 588 -1.09 -4.30 -11.52
C GLU A 588 -1.39 -3.39 -12.70
N THR A 589 -1.62 -3.99 -13.87
CA THR A 589 -2.09 -3.27 -15.06
C THR A 589 -3.39 -3.90 -15.56
N MET A 590 -4.44 -3.09 -15.66
CA MET A 590 -5.73 -3.48 -16.21
C MET A 590 -6.01 -2.74 -17.51
N ILE A 591 -6.57 -3.44 -18.49
CA ILE A 591 -6.94 -2.91 -19.80
C ILE A 591 -8.43 -3.10 -20.06
N GLY A 592 -9.07 -2.17 -20.75
CA GLY A 592 -10.52 -2.21 -20.91
C GLY A 592 -11.08 -1.19 -21.88
N THR A 593 -12.39 -1.02 -21.78
CA THR A 593 -13.16 -0.08 -22.62
C THR A 593 -13.93 0.90 -21.74
N TYR A 594 -13.79 2.19 -22.03
CA TYR A 594 -14.59 3.29 -21.48
C TYR A 594 -15.75 3.64 -22.42
N THR A 595 -16.93 3.81 -21.84
CA THR A 595 -18.18 4.18 -22.55
C THR A 595 -18.79 5.43 -21.90
N PRO A 596 -18.90 6.56 -22.63
CA PRO A 596 -19.52 7.79 -22.13
C PRO A 596 -21.01 7.61 -21.80
N ALA A 597 -21.51 8.35 -20.80
CA ALA A 597 -22.91 8.28 -20.38
C ALA A 597 -23.89 9.00 -21.35
N VAL A 598 -23.42 10.01 -22.09
CA VAL A 598 -24.24 10.76 -23.05
C VAL A 598 -23.89 10.34 -24.47
N ALA A 599 -24.87 9.80 -25.20
CA ALA A 599 -24.72 9.17 -26.52
C ALA A 599 -24.43 10.14 -27.70
N GLY A 600 -23.96 11.37 -27.42
CA GLY A 600 -23.82 12.45 -28.42
C GLY A 600 -22.38 12.78 -28.85
N GLU A 601 -21.36 12.41 -28.07
CA GLU A 601 -19.98 12.84 -28.29
C GLU A 601 -18.99 11.66 -28.03
N ALA A 602 -18.45 11.09 -29.12
CA ALA A 602 -17.40 10.05 -29.19
C ALA A 602 -17.75 8.55 -28.99
N ALA A 603 -17.07 7.72 -29.79
CA ALA A 603 -17.07 6.26 -29.75
C ALA A 603 -16.41 5.72 -28.47
N THR A 604 -16.69 4.45 -28.13
CA THR A 604 -15.99 3.73 -27.05
C THR A 604 -14.49 3.92 -27.14
N SER A 605 -13.84 4.23 -26.02
CA SER A 605 -12.41 4.55 -25.96
C SER A 605 -11.66 3.47 -25.18
N PRO A 606 -10.44 3.08 -25.59
CA PRO A 606 -9.61 2.23 -24.76
C PRO A 606 -9.28 2.94 -23.45
N ILE A 607 -9.27 2.18 -22.36
CA ILE A 607 -8.84 2.65 -21.04
C ILE A 607 -7.87 1.64 -20.45
N GLN A 608 -6.78 2.13 -19.88
CA GLN A 608 -5.79 1.31 -19.21
C GLN A 608 -5.27 2.04 -17.99
N PHE A 609 -5.04 1.32 -16.90
CA PHE A 609 -4.23 1.86 -15.81
C PHE A 609 -3.10 0.90 -15.46
N THR A 610 -2.03 1.47 -14.93
CA THR A 610 -0.98 0.75 -14.20
C THR A 610 -0.93 1.35 -12.80
N LEU A 611 -1.16 0.52 -11.79
CA LEU A 611 -1.41 0.92 -10.41
C LEU A 611 -0.50 0.13 -9.48
N THR A 612 0.24 0.81 -8.63
CA THR A 612 0.88 0.22 -7.46
C THR A 612 -0.05 0.37 -6.26
N VAL A 613 -0.36 -0.74 -5.61
CA VAL A 613 -1.13 -0.83 -4.37
C VAL A 613 -0.15 -1.07 -3.23
N GLU A 614 -0.25 -0.29 -2.16
CA GLU A 614 0.60 -0.36 -0.97
C GLU A 614 -0.24 -0.30 0.31
N SER A 615 -0.09 -1.32 1.15
CA SER A 615 -0.61 -1.34 2.52
C SER A 615 0.54 -1.12 3.48
N ASP A 616 0.44 -0.06 4.30
CA ASP A 616 1.43 0.25 5.33
C ASP A 616 1.33 -0.66 6.56
N ASP A 617 0.24 -1.43 6.70
CA ASP A 617 0.00 -2.36 7.80
C ASP A 617 -0.65 -3.64 7.27
N LEU A 618 0.19 -4.63 6.96
CA LEU A 618 -0.27 -5.94 6.49
C LEU A 618 -1.06 -6.68 7.59
N ALA A 619 -0.82 -6.43 8.87
CA ALA A 619 -1.60 -7.07 9.93
C ALA A 619 -3.04 -6.54 9.98
N ASP A 620 -3.22 -5.23 9.84
CA ASP A 620 -4.54 -4.60 9.70
C ASP A 620 -5.25 -5.11 8.45
N MET A 621 -4.56 -5.13 7.30
CA MET A 621 -5.12 -5.65 6.03
C MET A 621 -5.69 -7.07 6.13
N LEU A 622 -5.07 -7.93 6.93
CA LEU A 622 -5.48 -9.33 7.09
C LEU A 622 -6.60 -9.54 8.11
N SER A 623 -6.85 -8.57 9.00
CA SER A 623 -7.77 -8.74 10.14
C SER A 623 -8.94 -7.76 10.16
N ASN A 624 -8.78 -6.58 9.57
CA ASN A 624 -9.78 -5.52 9.50
C ASN A 624 -10.45 -5.54 8.12
N PRO A 625 -11.75 -5.87 8.00
CA PRO A 625 -12.45 -5.85 6.71
C PRO A 625 -12.60 -4.45 6.10
N GLN A 626 -12.41 -3.38 6.89
CA GLN A 626 -12.47 -1.99 6.47
C GLN A 626 -11.08 -1.35 6.29
N HIS A 627 -10.02 -2.16 6.17
CA HIS A 627 -8.66 -1.68 5.94
C HIS A 627 -8.58 -0.86 4.64
N LEU A 628 -7.74 0.17 4.61
CA LEU A 628 -7.46 0.92 3.39
C LEU A 628 -5.98 0.81 3.04
N ALA A 629 -5.70 0.23 1.87
CA ALA A 629 -4.41 0.35 1.21
C ALA A 629 -4.41 1.59 0.31
N HIS A 630 -3.25 2.20 0.12
CA HIS A 630 -3.05 3.35 -0.74
C HIS A 630 -2.67 2.92 -2.15
N THR A 631 -2.98 3.75 -3.14
CA THR A 631 -2.65 3.43 -4.53
C THR A 631 -2.10 4.63 -5.29
N THR A 632 -1.02 4.44 -6.03
CA THR A 632 -0.46 5.40 -7.01
C THR A 632 -0.33 4.75 -8.37
N GLY A 633 -0.32 5.56 -9.42
CA GLY A 633 -0.30 5.00 -10.76
C GLY A 633 -0.58 6.00 -11.86
N THR A 634 -0.81 5.47 -13.04
CA THR A 634 -1.18 6.23 -14.23
C THR A 634 -2.39 5.60 -14.91
N LEU A 635 -3.23 6.43 -15.50
CA LEU A 635 -4.38 6.00 -16.30
C LEU A 635 -4.36 6.69 -17.66
N THR A 636 -4.50 5.91 -18.73
CA THR A 636 -4.67 6.41 -20.11
C THR A 636 -6.11 6.22 -20.56
N CYS A 637 -6.73 7.29 -21.06
CA CYS A 637 -8.04 7.24 -21.70
C CYS A 637 -8.17 8.43 -22.66
N PRO A 638 -8.00 8.23 -23.98
CA PRO A 638 -8.00 9.31 -24.97
C PRO A 638 -9.30 10.13 -25.01
N ALA A 639 -10.42 9.57 -24.54
CA ALA A 639 -11.68 10.30 -24.44
C ALA A 639 -11.70 11.34 -23.29
N LEU A 640 -10.80 11.23 -22.31
CA LEU A 640 -10.73 12.13 -21.14
C LEU A 640 -9.57 13.12 -21.23
N SER A 641 -8.39 12.62 -21.57
CA SER A 641 -7.17 13.43 -21.75
C SER A 641 -6.32 12.86 -22.88
N ALA A 642 -5.61 13.73 -23.59
CA ALA A 642 -4.69 13.33 -24.65
C ALA A 642 -3.40 12.70 -24.08
N GLN A 643 -3.05 13.04 -22.83
CA GLN A 643 -1.88 12.52 -22.13
C GLN A 643 -2.30 11.55 -21.03
N PRO A 644 -1.38 10.65 -20.59
CA PRO A 644 -1.59 9.86 -19.38
C PRO A 644 -1.89 10.75 -18.17
N MET A 645 -2.88 10.35 -17.37
CA MET A 645 -3.24 11.02 -16.13
C MET A 645 -2.55 10.34 -14.94
N THR A 646 -2.17 11.12 -13.93
CA THR A 646 -1.59 10.60 -12.68
C THR A 646 -2.70 10.30 -11.67
N ILE A 647 -2.63 9.12 -11.06
CA ILE A 647 -3.52 8.68 -9.98
C ILE A 647 -2.96 9.20 -8.66
N THR A 648 -3.74 10.00 -7.94
CA THR A 648 -3.46 10.47 -6.57
C THR A 648 -4.62 10.10 -5.65
N ASP A 649 -4.38 10.18 -4.32
CA ASP A 649 -5.39 9.96 -3.29
C ASP A 649 -6.17 8.65 -3.47
N GLY A 650 -5.50 7.63 -4.00
CA GLY A 650 -6.13 6.38 -4.36
C GLY A 650 -6.20 5.43 -3.17
N THR A 651 -7.31 4.70 -3.07
CA THR A 651 -7.54 3.70 -2.01
C THR A 651 -8.00 2.38 -2.60
N PHE A 652 -7.51 1.30 -2.00
CA PHE A 652 -7.88 -0.07 -2.31
C PHE A 652 -8.32 -0.81 -1.04
N ASN A 653 -9.39 -1.58 -1.12
CA ASN A 653 -9.93 -2.36 -0.02
C ASN A 653 -10.19 -3.80 -0.50
N LEU A 654 -9.63 -4.79 0.19
CA LEU A 654 -9.70 -6.18 -0.23
C LEU A 654 -10.85 -6.93 0.49
N PHE A 655 -11.68 -7.65 -0.27
CA PHE A 655 -12.72 -8.58 0.23
C PHE A 655 -13.76 -7.97 1.20
N VAL A 656 -14.26 -6.77 0.89
CA VAL A 656 -15.34 -6.11 1.64
C VAL A 656 -16.64 -6.87 1.44
N VAL A 657 -17.33 -7.23 2.52
CA VAL A 657 -18.64 -7.90 2.45
C VAL A 657 -19.71 -6.91 2.02
N ASP A 658 -20.60 -7.31 1.10
CA ASP A 658 -21.80 -6.51 0.80
C ASP A 658 -22.84 -6.73 1.91
N GLU A 659 -23.25 -5.66 2.60
CA GLU A 659 -24.24 -5.79 3.69
C GLU A 659 -25.63 -6.23 3.20
N SER A 660 -25.92 -6.01 1.91
CA SER A 660 -27.20 -6.31 1.27
C SER A 660 -27.25 -7.68 0.59
N ASP A 661 -26.10 -8.32 0.37
CA ASP A 661 -25.97 -9.64 -0.24
C ASP A 661 -24.95 -10.52 0.50
N VAL A 662 -25.47 -11.61 1.09
CA VAL A 662 -24.72 -12.58 1.92
C VAL A 662 -23.67 -13.39 1.16
N ASP A 663 -23.74 -13.40 -0.17
CA ASP A 663 -22.88 -14.19 -1.04
C ASP A 663 -21.92 -13.33 -1.88
N GLU A 664 -21.91 -12.01 -1.65
CA GLU A 664 -21.07 -11.06 -2.39
C GLU A 664 -19.95 -10.46 -1.52
N ARG A 665 -18.75 -10.46 -2.07
CA ARG A 665 -17.62 -9.67 -1.59
C ARG A 665 -17.05 -8.81 -2.71
N ASN A 666 -16.53 -7.65 -2.34
CA ASN A 666 -16.02 -6.67 -3.27
C ASN A 666 -14.55 -6.33 -3.01
N MET A 667 -13.75 -6.20 -4.06
CA MET A 667 -12.48 -5.48 -4.00
C MET A 667 -12.73 -4.07 -4.52
N ASN A 668 -12.66 -3.08 -3.63
CA ASN A 668 -13.07 -1.71 -3.91
C ASN A 668 -11.87 -0.84 -4.30
N TYR A 669 -12.04 -0.04 -5.34
CA TYR A 669 -11.05 0.92 -5.85
C TYR A 669 -11.66 2.32 -5.86
N ARG A 670 -10.93 3.29 -5.35
CA ARG A 670 -11.26 4.72 -5.49
C ARG A 670 -10.01 5.49 -5.85
N MET A 671 -10.09 6.41 -6.80
CA MET A 671 -8.93 7.10 -7.34
C MET A 671 -9.29 8.52 -7.76
N THR A 672 -8.36 9.45 -7.54
CA THR A 672 -8.38 10.77 -8.16
C THR A 672 -7.44 10.77 -9.36
N LEU A 673 -7.94 11.14 -10.53
CA LEU A 673 -7.18 11.20 -11.77
C LEU A 673 -6.88 12.66 -12.10
N ASN A 674 -5.60 13.01 -12.23
CA ASN A 674 -5.15 14.36 -12.56
C ASN A 674 -4.53 14.37 -13.95
N SER A 675 -5.04 15.22 -14.83
CA SER A 675 -4.48 15.41 -16.17
C SER A 675 -3.47 16.55 -16.20
N THR A 676 -2.53 16.51 -17.14
CA THR A 676 -1.55 17.59 -17.33
C THR A 676 -2.22 18.91 -17.75
N GLU A 677 -3.40 18.84 -18.36
CA GLU A 677 -4.23 20.01 -18.71
C GLU A 677 -5.00 20.62 -17.51
N GLY A 678 -4.79 20.10 -16.30
CA GLY A 678 -5.40 20.62 -15.07
C GLY A 678 -6.84 20.14 -14.82
N LYS A 679 -7.31 19.11 -15.52
CA LYS A 679 -8.61 18.48 -15.24
C LYS A 679 -8.47 17.42 -14.16
N LYS A 680 -9.51 17.28 -13.33
CA LYS A 680 -9.61 16.26 -12.28
C LYS A 680 -10.84 15.38 -12.49
N TYR A 681 -10.66 14.08 -12.41
CA TYR A 681 -11.73 13.07 -12.49
C TYR A 681 -11.64 12.13 -11.29
N TYR A 682 -12.75 11.47 -10.99
CA TYR A 682 -12.85 10.51 -9.88
C TYR A 682 -13.33 9.17 -10.41
N LEU A 683 -12.54 8.13 -10.19
CA LEU A 683 -12.88 6.76 -10.56
C LEU A 683 -13.25 5.98 -9.31
N THR A 684 -14.40 5.33 -9.35
CA THR A 684 -14.82 4.33 -8.37
C THR A 684 -15.02 3.01 -9.09
N GLY A 685 -14.42 1.93 -8.61
CA GLY A 685 -14.59 0.62 -9.23
C GLY A 685 -14.63 -0.52 -8.23
N GLN A 686 -15.23 -1.63 -8.64
CA GLN A 686 -15.41 -2.82 -7.81
C GLN A 686 -15.12 -4.07 -8.64
N LYS A 687 -14.33 -4.98 -8.08
CA LYS A 687 -14.30 -6.38 -8.53
C LYS A 687 -15.30 -7.15 -7.68
N ILE A 688 -16.28 -7.77 -8.34
CA ILE A 688 -17.43 -8.39 -7.68
C ILE A 688 -17.20 -9.89 -7.61
N ILE A 689 -17.12 -10.42 -6.39
CA ILE A 689 -16.85 -11.83 -6.08
C ILE A 689 -18.12 -12.41 -5.49
N THR A 690 -18.71 -13.37 -6.17
CA THR A 690 -19.96 -14.02 -5.72
C THR A 690 -19.72 -15.50 -5.47
N ARG A 691 -20.48 -16.13 -4.57
CA ARG A 691 -20.51 -17.60 -4.38
C ARG A 691 -21.08 -18.31 -5.60
N THR A 692 -20.28 -18.38 -6.65
CA THR A 692 -20.61 -19.08 -7.90
C THR A 692 -19.62 -20.20 -8.16
N SER A 693 -19.84 -20.98 -9.22
CA SER A 693 -18.96 -22.09 -9.60
C SER A 693 -17.48 -21.65 -9.73
N PRO A 694 -16.50 -22.51 -9.41
CA PRO A 694 -15.07 -22.26 -9.61
C PRO A 694 -14.68 -21.80 -11.03
N ILE A 695 -15.53 -22.07 -12.02
CA ILE A 695 -15.36 -21.65 -13.42
C ILE A 695 -15.31 -20.11 -13.55
N ASN A 696 -16.01 -19.38 -12.68
CA ASN A 696 -16.11 -17.91 -12.72
C ASN A 696 -15.02 -17.20 -11.91
N LEU A 697 -14.21 -17.94 -11.15
CA LEU A 697 -13.17 -17.39 -10.26
C LEU A 697 -12.24 -16.43 -11.00
N TRP A 698 -11.75 -16.83 -12.18
CA TRP A 698 -10.81 -16.01 -12.94
C TRP A 698 -11.43 -14.69 -13.38
N ASP A 699 -12.64 -14.72 -13.94
CA ASP A 699 -13.32 -13.51 -14.42
C ASP A 699 -13.62 -12.55 -13.26
N GLN A 700 -14.19 -13.05 -12.16
CA GLN A 700 -14.60 -12.24 -11.01
C GLN A 700 -13.40 -11.62 -10.25
N THR A 701 -12.26 -12.32 -10.19
CA THR A 701 -11.06 -11.79 -9.52
C THR A 701 -10.22 -10.87 -10.40
N ASN A 702 -10.43 -10.87 -11.72
CA ASN A 702 -9.63 -10.10 -12.68
C ASN A 702 -10.42 -9.03 -13.43
N THR A 703 -11.74 -8.95 -13.28
CA THR A 703 -12.59 -7.95 -13.95
C THR A 703 -13.02 -6.84 -12.97
N LEU A 704 -12.70 -5.60 -13.32
CA LEU A 704 -13.07 -4.38 -12.60
C LEU A 704 -14.19 -3.65 -13.34
N TYR A 705 -15.30 -3.41 -12.66
CA TYR A 705 -16.36 -2.53 -13.13
C TYR A 705 -16.19 -1.16 -12.50
N ALA A 706 -16.06 -0.11 -13.30
CA ALA A 706 -15.75 1.22 -12.84
C ALA A 706 -16.70 2.29 -13.40
N GLU A 707 -16.87 3.36 -12.63
CA GLU A 707 -17.61 4.56 -12.99
C GLU A 707 -16.69 5.78 -12.82
N LEU A 708 -16.78 6.72 -13.75
CA LEU A 708 -16.03 7.96 -13.70
C LEU A 708 -16.94 9.16 -13.49
N ARG A 709 -16.49 10.13 -12.71
CA ARG A 709 -17.21 11.36 -12.32
C ARG A 709 -16.29 12.59 -12.39
N GLU A 710 -16.87 13.78 -12.50
CA GLU A 710 -16.17 15.06 -12.38
C GLU A 710 -16.17 15.62 -10.93
N SER A 711 -16.91 14.96 -10.02
CA SER A 711 -16.99 15.33 -8.61
C SER A 711 -16.67 14.13 -7.72
N ALA A 712 -16.05 14.39 -6.57
CA ALA A 712 -15.76 13.40 -5.53
C ALA A 712 -17.02 12.92 -4.81
N GLN A 713 -18.13 13.64 -4.93
CA GLN A 713 -19.39 13.29 -4.27
C GLN A 713 -19.99 12.02 -4.89
N ALA A 714 -20.37 11.06 -4.04
CA ALA A 714 -20.84 9.74 -4.49
C ALA A 714 -22.17 9.81 -5.29
N ASP A 715 -23.00 10.81 -5.02
CA ASP A 715 -24.28 11.07 -5.70
C ASP A 715 -24.13 11.87 -6.99
N ALA A 716 -22.92 12.33 -7.32
CA ALA A 716 -22.67 13.01 -8.58
C ALA A 716 -22.90 12.06 -9.78
N PRO A 717 -23.51 12.56 -10.88
CA PRO A 717 -23.79 11.72 -12.04
C PRO A 717 -22.50 11.22 -12.68
N ALA A 718 -22.47 9.94 -13.04
CA ALA A 718 -21.36 9.35 -13.78
C ALA A 718 -21.29 9.93 -15.20
N ILE A 719 -20.10 10.36 -15.62
CA ILE A 719 -19.84 10.83 -16.99
C ILE A 719 -19.58 9.67 -17.95
N GLY A 720 -19.29 8.48 -17.42
CA GLY A 720 -19.16 7.25 -18.18
C GLY A 720 -18.83 6.04 -17.30
N LYS A 721 -18.87 4.86 -17.91
CA LYS A 721 -18.57 3.58 -17.27
C LYS A 721 -17.40 2.89 -17.97
N ALA A 722 -16.65 2.10 -17.24
CA ALA A 722 -15.54 1.32 -17.78
C ALA A 722 -15.59 -0.14 -17.27
N THR A 723 -15.20 -1.07 -18.12
CA THR A 723 -14.94 -2.46 -17.74
C THR A 723 -13.49 -2.76 -18.10
N LEU A 724 -12.68 -3.12 -17.10
CA LEU A 724 -11.28 -3.45 -17.27
C LEU A 724 -10.99 -4.87 -16.81
N ILE A 725 -10.01 -5.52 -17.42
CA ILE A 725 -9.55 -6.87 -17.07
C ILE A 725 -8.05 -6.90 -16.83
N ILE A 726 -7.59 -7.77 -15.92
CA ILE A 726 -6.20 -8.19 -15.85
C ILE A 726 -6.01 -9.34 -16.84
N THR A 727 -5.11 -9.17 -17.81
CA THR A 727 -4.75 -10.25 -18.74
C THR A 727 -3.91 -11.32 -18.03
N PRO A 728 -3.88 -12.58 -18.49
CA PRO A 728 -3.01 -13.60 -17.91
C PRO A 728 -1.52 -13.20 -17.87
N GLU A 729 -1.06 -12.46 -18.88
CA GLU A 729 0.30 -11.90 -18.90
C GLU A 729 0.50 -10.86 -17.80
N ASN A 730 -0.42 -9.90 -17.67
CA ASN A 730 -0.33 -8.86 -16.65
C ASN A 730 -0.43 -9.42 -15.22
N PHE A 731 -1.23 -10.47 -15.04
CA PHE A 731 -1.32 -11.20 -13.78
C PHE A 731 0.01 -11.88 -13.43
N LEU A 732 0.67 -12.54 -14.39
CA LEU A 732 1.99 -13.14 -14.18
C LEU A 732 3.06 -12.10 -13.84
N LYS A 733 3.01 -10.92 -14.47
CA LYS A 733 3.86 -9.78 -14.10
C LYS A 733 3.55 -9.31 -12.67
N GLN A 734 2.29 -9.23 -12.28
CA GLN A 734 1.86 -8.74 -10.96
C GLN A 734 2.43 -9.64 -9.86
N GLN A 735 2.38 -10.96 -10.04
CA GLN A 735 2.96 -11.92 -9.09
C GLN A 735 4.46 -11.71 -8.84
N ARG A 736 5.20 -11.13 -9.80
CA ARG A 736 6.63 -10.81 -9.66
C ARG A 736 6.88 -9.48 -8.94
N THR A 737 5.86 -8.64 -8.80
CA THR A 737 5.92 -7.34 -8.10
C THR A 737 5.44 -7.41 -6.66
N LEU A 738 4.80 -8.52 -6.26
CA LEU A 738 4.31 -8.72 -4.90
C LEU A 738 5.48 -8.79 -3.91
N GLU A 739 5.55 -7.80 -3.03
CA GLU A 739 6.60 -7.67 -2.03
C GLU A 739 6.02 -7.35 -0.65
N VAL A 740 6.53 -8.02 0.38
CA VAL A 740 6.30 -7.62 1.77
C VAL A 740 7.38 -6.59 2.16
N THR A 741 6.93 -5.39 2.49
CA THR A 741 7.78 -4.23 2.78
C THR A 741 8.10 -4.10 4.27
N ASN A 742 9.15 -3.34 4.61
CA ASN A 742 9.51 -2.96 5.98
C ASN A 742 9.81 -4.14 6.93
N THR A 743 10.31 -5.25 6.41
CA THR A 743 10.69 -6.42 7.20
C THR A 743 12.16 -6.34 7.64
N PRO A 744 12.50 -6.71 8.89
CA PRO A 744 13.87 -6.60 9.40
C PRO A 744 14.84 -7.60 8.77
N ASP A 745 14.34 -8.73 8.26
CA ASP A 745 15.15 -9.81 7.68
C ASP A 745 14.35 -10.66 6.68
N LEU A 746 15.06 -11.50 5.90
CA LEU A 746 14.47 -12.35 4.87
C LEU A 746 13.51 -13.44 5.41
N THR A 747 13.73 -13.93 6.64
CA THR A 747 12.87 -14.94 7.27
C THR A 747 11.51 -14.33 7.60
N SER A 748 11.51 -13.14 8.22
CA SER A 748 10.30 -12.36 8.49
C SER A 748 9.53 -12.07 7.19
N ARG A 749 10.23 -11.69 6.12
CA ARG A 749 9.63 -11.49 4.80
C ARG A 749 8.89 -12.73 4.30
N LEU A 750 9.54 -13.89 4.31
CA LEU A 750 8.93 -15.14 3.86
C LEU A 750 7.71 -15.54 4.71
N GLU A 751 7.79 -15.38 6.03
CA GLU A 751 6.67 -15.67 6.95
C GLU A 751 5.43 -14.85 6.61
N TRP A 752 5.60 -13.53 6.43
CA TRP A 752 4.50 -12.62 6.11
C TRP A 752 3.96 -12.82 4.69
N THR A 753 4.82 -13.16 3.72
CA THR A 753 4.37 -13.57 2.37
C THR A 753 3.48 -14.81 2.45
N LEU A 754 3.86 -15.81 3.25
CA LEU A 754 3.06 -17.02 3.46
C LEU A 754 1.74 -16.72 4.20
N LYS A 755 1.72 -15.79 5.16
CA LYS A 755 0.49 -15.36 5.84
C LYS A 755 -0.49 -14.72 4.88
N PHE A 756 -0.03 -13.78 4.06
CA PHE A 756 -0.85 -13.13 3.02
C PHE A 756 -1.38 -14.16 2.01
N GLY A 757 -0.51 -15.03 1.50
CA GLY A 757 -0.92 -16.09 0.58
C GLY A 757 -1.97 -17.03 1.17
N LYS A 758 -1.84 -17.43 2.43
CA LYS A 758 -2.84 -18.26 3.14
C LYS A 758 -4.16 -17.54 3.34
N PHE A 759 -4.15 -16.26 3.69
CA PHE A 759 -5.36 -15.45 3.83
C PHE A 759 -6.08 -15.34 2.49
N PHE A 760 -5.39 -14.90 1.44
CA PHE A 760 -5.98 -14.70 0.12
C PHE A 760 -6.55 -16.00 -0.44
N ALA A 761 -5.78 -17.10 -0.39
CA ALA A 761 -6.26 -18.41 -0.80
C ALA A 761 -7.39 -18.94 0.10
N GLY A 762 -7.36 -18.63 1.40
CA GLY A 762 -8.40 -19.02 2.36
C GLY A 762 -9.74 -18.35 2.07
N VAL A 763 -9.76 -17.05 1.77
CA VAL A 763 -10.98 -16.32 1.37
C VAL A 763 -11.52 -16.89 0.06
N LEU A 764 -10.68 -17.07 -0.96
CA LEU A 764 -11.12 -17.66 -2.24
C LEU A 764 -11.62 -19.10 -2.06
N PHE A 765 -10.98 -19.92 -1.23
CA PHE A 765 -11.45 -21.26 -0.93
C PHE A 765 -12.77 -21.25 -0.16
N THR A 766 -13.01 -20.25 0.68
CA THR A 766 -14.28 -20.10 1.40
C THR A 766 -15.42 -19.78 0.43
N GLU A 767 -15.18 -18.91 -0.57
CA GLU A 767 -16.23 -18.50 -1.51
C GLU A 767 -16.43 -19.47 -2.69
N TYR A 768 -15.38 -20.14 -3.17
CA TYR A 768 -15.43 -21.03 -4.33
C TYR A 768 -15.26 -22.53 -4.01
N GLY A 769 -14.92 -22.90 -2.77
CA GLY A 769 -14.63 -24.29 -2.38
C GLY A 769 -15.85 -25.22 -2.33
N GLY A 770 -17.05 -24.67 -2.49
CA GLY A 770 -18.31 -25.43 -2.42
C GLY A 770 -18.40 -26.24 -1.12
N VAL A 771 -18.76 -27.52 -1.21
CA VAL A 771 -18.86 -28.43 -0.05
C VAL A 771 -17.54 -28.67 0.69
N ALA A 772 -16.39 -28.39 0.06
CA ALA A 772 -15.08 -28.55 0.68
C ALA A 772 -14.66 -27.34 1.52
N ALA A 773 -15.35 -26.19 1.37
CA ALA A 773 -15.11 -25.00 2.18
C ALA A 773 -15.42 -25.29 3.67
N PRO A 774 -14.67 -24.70 4.62
CA PRO A 774 -14.94 -24.86 6.04
C PRO A 774 -16.28 -24.20 6.43
N LEU A 775 -16.98 -24.83 7.38
CA LEU A 775 -18.20 -24.27 7.95
C LEU A 775 -17.91 -22.98 8.74
N GLN A 776 -18.82 -22.01 8.60
CA GLN A 776 -18.77 -20.71 9.28
C GLN A 776 -19.59 -20.79 10.57
N PHE A 777 -18.94 -21.21 11.65
CA PHE A 777 -19.58 -21.26 12.97
C PHE A 777 -19.66 -19.85 13.58
N TYR A 778 -20.76 -19.60 14.30
CA TYR A 778 -20.87 -18.43 15.17
C TYR A 778 -19.79 -18.48 16.27
N ASP A 779 -19.11 -17.36 16.52
CA ASP A 779 -18.18 -17.24 17.66
C ASP A 779 -18.95 -16.77 18.91
N PRO A 780 -19.15 -17.65 19.92
CA PRO A 780 -19.84 -17.29 21.15
C PRO A 780 -19.06 -16.30 22.03
N LYS A 781 -17.80 -16.00 21.70
CA LYS A 781 -16.97 -14.99 22.39
C LYS A 781 -16.91 -13.65 21.67
N ALA A 782 -17.54 -13.51 20.50
CA ALA A 782 -17.60 -12.24 19.79
C ALA A 782 -18.30 -11.16 20.63
N GLU A 783 -17.90 -9.89 20.45
CA GLU A 783 -18.56 -8.78 21.14
C GLU A 783 -20.05 -8.72 20.78
N PRO A 784 -20.95 -8.49 21.75
CA PRO A 784 -22.39 -8.40 21.45
C PRO A 784 -22.69 -7.28 20.46
N ARG A 785 -23.40 -7.58 19.38
CA ARG A 785 -23.81 -6.56 18.41
C ARG A 785 -24.72 -5.51 19.05
N LEU A 786 -24.60 -4.26 18.59
CA LEU A 786 -25.51 -3.18 18.98
C LEU A 786 -26.88 -3.41 18.34
N LYS A 787 -27.94 -3.52 19.15
CA LYS A 787 -29.32 -3.67 18.65
C LYS A 787 -29.93 -2.31 18.31
N ARG A 788 -30.60 -2.20 17.16
CA ARG A 788 -31.30 -0.95 16.80
C ARG A 788 -32.58 -0.77 17.61
N ALA A 789 -32.93 0.47 17.92
CA ALA A 789 -34.24 0.77 18.47
C ALA A 789 -35.33 0.47 17.43
N LEU A 790 -36.40 -0.20 17.85
CA LEU A 790 -37.56 -0.45 16.99
C LEU A 790 -38.39 0.83 16.86
N ARG A 791 -38.88 1.11 15.66
CA ARG A 791 -39.85 2.17 15.35
C ARG A 791 -41.26 1.72 15.74
N ALA A 792 -41.40 1.31 16.99
CA ALA A 792 -42.65 0.89 17.61
C ALA A 792 -42.71 1.41 19.06
N PRO A 793 -43.89 1.53 19.66
CA PRO A 793 -44.04 1.87 21.07
C PRO A 793 -43.28 0.92 22.00
N ALA A 794 -43.00 1.35 23.23
CA ALA A 794 -42.34 0.48 24.20
C ALA A 794 -43.18 -0.79 24.47
N PRO A 795 -42.58 -1.99 24.43
CA PRO A 795 -43.32 -3.24 24.62
C PRO A 795 -43.82 -3.38 26.06
N GLN A 796 -45.04 -3.88 26.21
CA GLN A 796 -45.64 -4.23 27.49
C GLN A 796 -45.79 -5.75 27.57
N VAL A 797 -45.18 -6.37 28.58
CA VAL A 797 -45.18 -7.83 28.73
C VAL A 797 -46.22 -8.25 29.77
N VAL A 798 -47.04 -9.23 29.43
CA VAL A 798 -48.04 -9.83 30.32
C VAL A 798 -47.89 -11.35 30.26
N PHE A 799 -47.75 -11.99 31.42
CA PHE A 799 -47.81 -13.44 31.53
C PHE A 799 -49.24 -13.89 31.85
N PHE A 800 -49.62 -15.05 31.36
CA PHE A 800 -50.95 -15.63 31.58
C PHE A 800 -50.86 -17.16 31.54
N ASP A 801 -51.77 -17.82 32.25
CA ASP A 801 -51.79 -19.28 32.33
C ASP A 801 -52.88 -19.86 31.43
N THR A 802 -52.59 -21.00 30.83
CA THR A 802 -53.57 -21.85 30.12
C THR A 802 -54.37 -22.70 31.11
N ALA A 803 -55.48 -23.29 30.65
CA ALA A 803 -56.31 -24.14 31.51
C ALA A 803 -55.58 -25.41 31.99
N ASP A 804 -54.59 -25.89 31.22
CA ASP A 804 -53.71 -27.00 31.60
C ASP A 804 -52.49 -26.59 32.46
N GLY A 805 -52.43 -25.33 32.92
CA GLY A 805 -51.42 -24.85 33.87
C GLY A 805 -50.08 -24.44 33.26
N THR A 806 -50.01 -24.20 31.95
CA THR A 806 -48.80 -23.71 31.27
C THR A 806 -48.81 -22.18 31.27
N THR A 807 -47.74 -21.56 31.78
CA THR A 807 -47.57 -20.10 31.71
C THR A 807 -47.01 -19.68 30.35
N LEU A 808 -47.70 -18.76 29.68
CA LEU A 808 -47.35 -18.18 28.38
C LEU A 808 -47.10 -16.67 28.50
N ARG A 809 -46.56 -16.07 27.45
CA ARG A 809 -46.22 -14.63 27.40
C ARG A 809 -46.92 -13.92 26.25
N LEU A 810 -47.52 -12.78 26.55
CA LEU A 810 -47.98 -11.78 25.58
C LEU A 810 -47.08 -10.55 25.62
N THR A 811 -46.70 -10.04 24.46
CA THR A 811 -46.01 -8.75 24.32
C THR A 811 -46.88 -7.81 23.50
N ARG A 812 -47.25 -6.66 24.07
CA ARG A 812 -48.09 -5.65 23.43
C ARG A 812 -47.28 -4.44 22.99
N TYR A 813 -47.54 -4.00 21.77
CA TYR A 813 -47.13 -2.70 21.24
C TYR A 813 -48.41 -1.85 21.08
N ALA A 814 -48.57 -0.88 21.99
CA ALA A 814 -49.83 -0.16 22.13
C ALA A 814 -50.18 0.68 20.90
N GLY A 815 -51.39 0.55 20.38
CA GLY A 815 -51.88 1.39 19.27
C GLY A 815 -51.98 2.89 19.65
N PRO A 816 -52.16 3.79 18.66
CA PRO A 816 -52.27 5.22 18.91
C PRO A 816 -53.44 5.55 19.86
N PRO A 817 -53.23 6.37 20.92
CA PRO A 817 -54.25 6.63 21.94
C PRO A 817 -55.46 7.43 21.43
N ASP A 818 -55.32 8.08 20.28
CA ASP A 818 -56.30 8.95 19.62
C ASP A 818 -57.14 8.24 18.55
N LYS A 819 -56.93 6.93 18.33
CA LYS A 819 -57.66 6.12 17.34
C LYS A 819 -58.40 4.96 17.99
N PRO A 820 -59.48 4.44 17.36
CA PRO A 820 -60.10 3.20 17.81
C PRO A 820 -59.07 2.06 17.89
N LEU A 821 -59.13 1.28 18.97
CA LEU A 821 -58.24 0.13 19.19
C LEU A 821 -58.47 -0.92 18.10
N ARG A 822 -57.38 -1.30 17.41
CA ARG A 822 -57.37 -2.33 16.37
C ARG A 822 -56.45 -3.48 16.79
N PRO A 823 -56.87 -4.34 17.73
CA PRO A 823 -56.03 -5.42 18.23
C PRO A 823 -55.83 -6.50 17.18
N VAL A 824 -54.56 -6.83 16.93
CA VAL A 824 -54.13 -7.95 16.09
C VAL A 824 -53.14 -8.82 16.85
N LEU A 825 -53.40 -10.13 16.92
CA LEU A 825 -52.55 -11.11 17.58
C LEU A 825 -51.72 -11.88 16.55
N LEU A 826 -50.40 -11.82 16.67
CA LEU A 826 -49.44 -12.53 15.81
C LEU A 826 -48.94 -13.79 16.51
N ILE A 827 -49.09 -14.93 15.84
CA ILE A 827 -48.88 -16.29 16.35
C ILE A 827 -47.77 -16.96 15.55
N HIS A 828 -46.62 -17.18 16.20
CA HIS A 828 -45.43 -17.73 15.56
C HIS A 828 -45.52 -19.24 15.27
N GLY A 829 -44.61 -19.72 14.41
CA GLY A 829 -44.43 -21.14 14.11
C GLY A 829 -43.62 -21.90 15.17
N SER A 830 -43.33 -23.17 14.93
CA SER A 830 -42.48 -23.94 15.84
C SER A 830 -40.99 -23.73 15.54
N GLY A 831 -40.10 -23.94 16.51
CA GLY A 831 -38.65 -23.72 16.37
C GLY A 831 -38.22 -22.25 16.33
N VAL A 832 -39.17 -21.34 16.55
CA VAL A 832 -39.00 -19.88 16.60
C VAL A 832 -39.81 -19.30 17.76
N SER A 833 -39.64 -18.01 18.05
CA SER A 833 -40.48 -17.26 19.00
C SER A 833 -41.24 -16.14 18.28
N SER A 834 -42.04 -15.39 19.04
CA SER A 834 -42.69 -14.20 18.50
C SER A 834 -41.71 -13.10 18.03
N ARG A 835 -40.40 -13.23 18.34
CA ARG A 835 -39.34 -12.34 17.87
C ARG A 835 -39.26 -12.26 16.34
N ILE A 836 -39.70 -13.28 15.60
CA ILE A 836 -39.73 -13.24 14.13
C ILE A 836 -40.50 -12.03 13.57
N TYR A 837 -41.47 -11.50 14.33
CA TYR A 837 -42.26 -10.33 13.95
C TYR A 837 -41.66 -8.98 14.39
N SER A 838 -40.74 -9.00 15.35
CA SER A 838 -40.15 -7.82 16.01
C SER A 838 -38.62 -7.77 15.89
N THR A 839 -38.03 -8.57 15.01
CA THR A 839 -36.58 -8.64 14.83
C THR A 839 -36.00 -7.29 14.39
N ASP A 840 -34.84 -6.95 14.94
CA ASP A 840 -34.10 -5.74 14.60
C ASP A 840 -33.08 -5.97 13.47
N LEU A 841 -32.98 -7.22 12.98
CA LEU A 841 -32.05 -7.68 11.94
C LEU A 841 -32.41 -7.23 10.51
N ILE A 842 -33.61 -6.68 10.31
CA ILE A 842 -34.05 -6.12 9.02
C ILE A 842 -34.46 -4.66 9.17
N GLY A 843 -34.50 -3.94 8.04
CA GLY A 843 -34.78 -2.51 8.01
C GLY A 843 -36.13 -2.14 8.65
N THR A 844 -37.22 -2.84 8.30
CA THR A 844 -38.57 -2.67 8.88
C THR A 844 -39.19 -4.05 9.15
N ASN A 845 -39.55 -4.36 10.39
CA ASN A 845 -40.25 -5.59 10.74
C ASN A 845 -41.78 -5.44 10.77
N LEU A 846 -42.50 -6.56 10.88
CA LEU A 846 -43.97 -6.57 10.80
C LEU A 846 -44.63 -5.77 11.94
N VAL A 847 -44.06 -5.79 13.15
CA VAL A 847 -44.57 -5.00 14.28
C VAL A 847 -44.45 -3.50 13.99
N GLU A 848 -43.29 -3.04 13.53
CA GLU A 848 -43.08 -1.63 13.15
C GLU A 848 -44.05 -1.20 12.05
N TYR A 849 -44.24 -2.06 11.05
CA TYR A 849 -45.14 -1.80 9.93
C TYR A 849 -46.60 -1.68 10.39
N LEU A 850 -47.09 -2.62 11.20
CA LEU A 850 -48.46 -2.61 11.71
C LEU A 850 -48.71 -1.50 12.74
N CYS A 851 -47.74 -1.18 13.60
CA CYS A 851 -47.83 -0.04 14.50
C CYS A 851 -47.92 1.28 13.72
N ALA A 852 -47.12 1.44 12.67
CA ALA A 852 -47.21 2.60 11.76
C ALA A 852 -48.56 2.67 11.04
N ALA A 853 -49.17 1.52 10.71
CA ALA A 853 -50.53 1.43 10.17
C ALA A 853 -51.64 1.63 11.24
N GLY A 854 -51.27 1.88 12.50
CA GLY A 854 -52.18 2.21 13.61
C GLY A 854 -52.83 1.02 14.29
N TYR A 855 -52.25 -0.18 14.19
CA TYR A 855 -52.72 -1.37 14.92
C TYR A 855 -52.20 -1.40 16.36
N ASP A 856 -52.98 -2.04 17.24
CA ASP A 856 -52.55 -2.45 18.57
C ASP A 856 -52.03 -3.88 18.46
N VAL A 857 -50.70 -4.03 18.39
CA VAL A 857 -50.07 -5.29 17.96
C VAL A 857 -49.73 -6.14 19.17
N TRP A 858 -50.19 -7.38 19.16
CA TRP A 858 -49.97 -8.37 20.21
C TRP A 858 -49.16 -9.53 19.66
N LEU A 859 -48.12 -9.90 20.38
CA LEU A 859 -47.28 -11.05 20.09
C LEU A 859 -47.52 -12.11 21.16
N VAL A 860 -47.85 -13.35 20.79
CA VAL A 860 -47.90 -14.46 21.75
C VAL A 860 -46.67 -15.33 21.60
N ASP A 861 -45.99 -15.61 22.71
CA ASP A 861 -45.05 -16.72 22.82
C ASP A 861 -45.79 -17.93 23.36
N LEU A 862 -46.07 -18.88 22.48
CA LEU A 862 -46.77 -20.14 22.77
C LEU A 862 -45.89 -21.09 23.58
N ARG A 863 -46.44 -22.23 24.02
CA ARG A 863 -45.66 -23.22 24.79
C ARG A 863 -44.44 -23.75 24.02
N VAL A 864 -44.49 -23.69 22.70
CA VAL A 864 -43.43 -24.10 21.75
C VAL A 864 -42.44 -22.98 21.41
N SER A 865 -42.57 -21.79 22.00
CA SER A 865 -41.68 -20.66 21.73
C SER A 865 -40.30 -20.92 22.30
N ILE A 866 -39.24 -20.66 21.50
CA ILE A 866 -37.84 -20.79 21.94
C ILE A 866 -37.47 -19.81 23.08
N GLU A 867 -38.34 -18.85 23.38
CA GLU A 867 -38.19 -17.89 24.48
C GLU A 867 -38.87 -18.35 25.78
N MET A 868 -39.60 -19.46 25.75
CA MET A 868 -40.36 -19.98 26.88
C MET A 868 -39.72 -21.25 27.44
N PRO A 869 -39.57 -21.40 28.77
CA PRO A 869 -39.05 -22.63 29.37
C PRO A 869 -39.87 -23.89 29.02
N SER A 870 -41.14 -23.72 28.67
CA SER A 870 -42.05 -24.79 28.26
C SER A 870 -41.64 -25.49 26.96
N VAL A 871 -40.75 -24.92 26.15
CA VAL A 871 -40.31 -25.52 24.87
C VAL A 871 -39.60 -26.85 25.06
N LEU A 872 -39.03 -27.08 26.24
CA LEU A 872 -38.34 -28.33 26.62
C LEU A 872 -39.31 -29.40 27.17
N VAL A 873 -40.60 -29.08 27.29
CA VAL A 873 -41.63 -30.00 27.79
C VAL A 873 -42.36 -30.63 26.60
N PRO A 874 -42.37 -31.98 26.47
CA PRO A 874 -43.05 -32.66 25.37
C PRO A 874 -44.50 -32.22 25.19
N THR A 875 -44.86 -31.86 23.95
CA THR A 875 -46.19 -31.33 23.63
C THR A 875 -46.64 -31.71 22.22
N ASN A 876 -47.81 -31.25 21.81
CA ASN A 876 -48.33 -31.46 20.47
C ASN A 876 -49.15 -30.24 20.01
N VAL A 877 -49.39 -30.16 18.71
CA VAL A 877 -50.18 -29.07 18.10
C VAL A 877 -51.63 -29.02 18.62
N ASP A 878 -52.19 -30.15 19.09
CA ASP A 878 -53.56 -30.21 19.64
C ASP A 878 -53.69 -29.37 20.91
N LYS A 879 -52.71 -29.47 21.81
CA LYS A 879 -52.64 -28.64 23.02
C LYS A 879 -52.46 -27.15 22.69
N VAL A 880 -51.62 -26.82 21.72
CA VAL A 880 -51.46 -25.43 21.26
C VAL A 880 -52.79 -24.88 20.74
N ALA A 881 -53.51 -25.66 19.94
CA ALA A 881 -54.79 -25.27 19.35
C ALA A 881 -55.92 -25.16 20.39
N ARG A 882 -55.97 -26.04 21.39
CA ARG A 882 -57.09 -26.13 22.35
C ARG A 882 -56.88 -25.32 23.62
N GLU A 883 -55.63 -25.09 24.02
CA GLU A 883 -55.28 -24.45 25.28
C GLU A 883 -54.63 -23.07 25.07
N ASP A 884 -53.56 -22.99 24.27
CA ASP A 884 -52.74 -21.78 24.17
C ASP A 884 -53.44 -20.64 23.44
N ILE A 885 -53.89 -20.90 22.21
CA ILE A 885 -54.51 -19.90 21.35
C ILE A 885 -55.80 -19.36 21.96
N PRO A 886 -56.74 -20.19 22.47
CA PRO A 886 -57.94 -19.70 23.15
C PRO A 886 -57.62 -18.84 24.38
N ALA A 887 -56.64 -19.24 25.20
CA ALA A 887 -56.22 -18.45 26.36
C ALA A 887 -55.60 -17.11 25.95
N ALA A 888 -54.78 -17.08 24.89
CA ALA A 888 -54.19 -15.84 24.36
C ALA A 888 -55.27 -14.89 23.83
N VAL A 889 -56.22 -15.38 23.03
CA VAL A 889 -57.34 -14.58 22.51
C VAL A 889 -58.20 -14.04 23.65
N ALA A 890 -58.53 -14.87 24.64
CA ALA A 890 -59.29 -14.45 25.81
C ALA A 890 -58.56 -13.37 26.60
N LYS A 891 -57.24 -13.51 26.81
CA LYS A 891 -56.44 -12.55 27.56
C LYS A 891 -56.30 -11.21 26.84
N VAL A 892 -56.10 -11.21 25.52
CA VAL A 892 -56.06 -9.96 24.74
C VAL A 892 -57.42 -9.23 24.84
N ARG A 893 -58.53 -9.95 24.71
CA ARG A 893 -59.88 -9.37 24.83
C ARG A 893 -60.15 -8.81 26.23
N GLU A 894 -59.72 -9.50 27.28
CA GLU A 894 -59.77 -9.02 28.66
C GLU A 894 -59.01 -7.70 28.83
N LEU A 895 -57.78 -7.62 28.31
CA LEU A 895 -56.90 -6.45 28.48
C LEU A 895 -57.29 -5.26 27.60
N THR A 896 -57.95 -5.49 26.47
CA THR A 896 -58.35 -4.44 25.52
C THR A 896 -59.83 -4.07 25.62
N ASN A 897 -60.63 -4.88 26.31
CA ASN A 897 -62.09 -4.74 26.43
C ASN A 897 -62.82 -4.68 25.08
N VAL A 898 -62.32 -5.39 24.06
CA VAL A 898 -62.98 -5.52 22.75
C VAL A 898 -63.71 -6.86 22.62
N PRO A 899 -64.81 -6.94 21.85
CA PRO A 899 -65.56 -8.17 21.69
C PRO A 899 -64.81 -9.24 20.89
N ASP A 900 -63.96 -8.83 19.95
CA ASP A 900 -63.19 -9.70 19.05
C ASP A 900 -61.88 -9.04 18.58
N ILE A 901 -60.96 -9.86 18.07
CA ILE A 901 -59.64 -9.45 17.57
C ILE A 901 -59.38 -10.00 16.16
N GLN A 902 -58.35 -9.46 15.50
CA GLN A 902 -57.75 -10.07 14.33
C GLN A 902 -56.57 -10.94 14.72
N VAL A 903 -56.28 -11.96 13.92
CA VAL A 903 -55.17 -12.88 14.18
C VAL A 903 -54.36 -13.12 12.92
N LEU A 904 -53.05 -13.30 13.08
CA LEU A 904 -52.17 -13.79 12.04
C LEU A 904 -51.42 -15.00 12.57
N GLY A 905 -51.53 -16.14 11.89
CA GLY A 905 -50.79 -17.35 12.22
C GLY A 905 -49.79 -17.71 11.13
N HIS A 906 -48.54 -17.98 11.51
CA HIS A 906 -47.48 -18.41 10.59
C HIS A 906 -47.06 -19.86 10.83
N CYS A 907 -46.83 -20.62 9.76
CA CYS A 907 -46.34 -22.00 9.80
C CYS A 907 -47.23 -22.87 10.72
N MET A 908 -46.64 -23.59 11.68
CA MET A 908 -47.37 -24.37 12.69
C MET A 908 -48.39 -23.51 13.45
N GLY A 909 -48.10 -22.24 13.74
CA GLY A 909 -49.05 -21.32 14.37
C GLY A 909 -50.28 -21.03 13.50
N GLY A 910 -50.10 -20.99 12.17
CA GLY A 910 -51.19 -20.92 11.20
C GLY A 910 -52.05 -22.18 11.20
N LEU A 911 -51.41 -23.35 11.20
CA LEU A 911 -52.07 -24.65 11.29
C LEU A 911 -52.82 -24.83 12.62
N ALA A 912 -52.20 -24.46 13.76
CA ALA A 912 -52.80 -24.51 15.08
C ALA A 912 -53.98 -23.55 15.21
N LEU A 913 -53.87 -22.34 14.66
CA LEU A 913 -54.99 -21.39 14.59
C LEU A 913 -56.18 -21.97 13.82
N THR A 914 -55.92 -22.61 12.68
CA THR A 914 -56.98 -23.31 11.92
C THR A 914 -57.62 -24.41 12.76
N MET A 915 -56.83 -25.21 13.47
CA MET A 915 -57.36 -26.23 14.38
C MET A 915 -58.19 -25.61 15.51
N SER A 916 -57.76 -24.50 16.11
CA SER A 916 -58.53 -23.78 17.13
C SER A 916 -59.88 -23.31 16.61
N LEU A 917 -59.91 -22.74 15.40
CA LEU A 917 -61.13 -22.30 14.74
C LEU A 917 -62.08 -23.49 14.48
N LEU A 918 -61.56 -24.59 13.93
CA LEU A 918 -62.31 -25.84 13.73
C LEU A 918 -62.84 -26.44 15.05
N TYR A 919 -62.10 -26.24 16.15
CA TYR A 919 -62.50 -26.67 17.49
C TYR A 919 -63.52 -25.74 18.17
N GLY A 920 -63.80 -24.57 17.59
CA GLY A 920 -64.82 -23.63 18.05
C GLY A 920 -64.29 -22.39 18.78
N LEU A 921 -63.05 -21.96 18.51
CA LEU A 921 -62.49 -20.69 19.02
C LEU A 921 -63.46 -19.52 18.79
N LYS A 922 -63.64 -18.69 19.81
CA LYS A 922 -64.49 -17.48 19.80
C LYS A 922 -63.66 -16.22 19.99
N GLY A 923 -64.18 -15.09 19.52
CA GLY A 923 -63.54 -13.78 19.69
C GLY A 923 -62.51 -13.43 18.62
N VAL A 924 -62.56 -14.08 17.46
CA VAL A 924 -61.75 -13.74 16.27
C VAL A 924 -62.71 -13.29 15.16
N ARG A 925 -62.47 -12.11 14.57
CA ARG A 925 -63.30 -11.56 13.47
C ARG A 925 -62.73 -11.82 12.08
N SER A 926 -61.41 -11.86 11.94
CA SER A 926 -60.73 -12.24 10.70
C SER A 926 -59.34 -12.80 10.97
N ALA A 927 -58.82 -13.59 10.04
CA ALA A 927 -57.52 -14.24 10.17
C ALA A 927 -56.64 -14.07 8.91
N VAL A 928 -55.34 -13.95 9.11
CA VAL A 928 -54.32 -14.13 8.05
C VAL A 928 -53.53 -15.39 8.36
N ILE A 929 -53.46 -16.33 7.41
CA ILE A 929 -52.76 -17.60 7.60
C ILE A 929 -51.61 -17.70 6.61
N SER A 930 -50.40 -17.83 7.13
CA SER A 930 -49.15 -17.84 6.36
C SER A 930 -48.58 -19.25 6.24
N GLN A 931 -48.28 -19.65 5.00
CA GLN A 931 -47.62 -20.89 4.54
C GLN A 931 -48.36 -22.22 4.73
N VAL A 932 -49.13 -22.43 5.80
CA VAL A 932 -49.84 -23.70 5.99
C VAL A 932 -51.09 -23.53 6.84
N SER A 933 -52.13 -24.32 6.54
CA SER A 933 -53.44 -24.31 7.19
C SER A 933 -53.96 -25.74 7.39
N ALA A 934 -55.23 -26.04 7.06
CA ALA A 934 -55.86 -27.35 7.30
C ALA A 934 -55.22 -28.52 6.53
N HIS A 935 -54.51 -28.24 5.43
CA HIS A 935 -53.92 -29.24 4.54
C HIS A 935 -52.39 -29.06 4.45
N PRO A 936 -51.59 -29.71 5.32
CA PRO A 936 -50.13 -29.64 5.24
C PRO A 936 -49.59 -30.53 4.11
N VAL A 937 -49.05 -29.91 3.05
CA VAL A 937 -48.41 -30.60 1.90
C VAL A 937 -46.92 -30.24 1.87
N PRO A 938 -46.01 -31.10 2.37
CA PRO A 938 -44.59 -30.78 2.43
C PRO A 938 -43.86 -31.05 1.09
N GLY A 939 -42.62 -30.59 0.99
CA GLY A 939 -41.69 -30.93 -0.08
C GLY A 939 -41.35 -32.41 -0.18
N THR A 940 -40.68 -32.81 -1.26
CA THR A 940 -40.43 -34.23 -1.58
C THR A 940 -39.60 -34.94 -0.50
N LEU A 941 -38.54 -34.31 0.00
CA LEU A 941 -37.66 -34.91 1.01
C LEU A 941 -38.37 -35.06 2.36
N GLU A 942 -39.11 -34.05 2.78
CA GLU A 942 -39.90 -34.02 4.02
C GLU A 942 -41.01 -35.07 3.95
N LYS A 943 -41.64 -35.25 2.78
CA LYS A 943 -42.61 -36.32 2.56
C LYS A 943 -42.00 -37.71 2.73
N ILE A 944 -40.77 -37.93 2.24
CA ILE A 944 -40.03 -39.18 2.45
C ILE A 944 -39.73 -39.37 3.94
N LYS A 945 -39.20 -38.35 4.64
CA LYS A 945 -38.92 -38.40 6.09
C LYS A 945 -40.17 -38.75 6.90
N CYS A 946 -41.31 -38.15 6.57
CA CYS A 946 -42.60 -38.41 7.22
C CYS A 946 -43.12 -39.84 6.97
N GLY A 947 -42.92 -40.37 5.75
CA GLY A 947 -43.31 -41.73 5.37
C GLY A 947 -42.43 -42.82 6.01
N LEU A 948 -41.16 -42.50 6.27
CA LEU A 948 -40.21 -43.38 6.94
C LEU A 948 -40.30 -43.36 8.48
N HIS A 949 -41.24 -42.61 9.05
CA HIS A 949 -41.40 -42.48 10.51
C HIS A 949 -40.12 -42.01 11.23
N VAL A 950 -39.33 -41.14 10.58
CA VAL A 950 -38.05 -40.66 11.12
C VAL A 950 -38.18 -40.08 12.55
N PRO A 951 -39.19 -39.25 12.89
CA PRO A 951 -39.37 -38.77 14.26
C PRO A 951 -39.61 -39.88 15.30
N ASP A 952 -40.31 -40.96 14.91
CA ASP A 952 -40.56 -42.10 15.79
C ASP A 952 -39.27 -42.90 16.05
N ILE A 953 -38.44 -43.04 15.02
CA ILE A 953 -37.12 -43.66 15.11
C ILE A 953 -36.19 -42.83 16.01
N MET A 954 -36.21 -41.50 15.87
CA MET A 954 -35.37 -40.59 16.67
C MET A 954 -35.71 -40.65 18.16
N GLU A 955 -37.00 -40.65 18.52
CA GLU A 955 -37.41 -40.83 19.91
C GLU A 955 -37.03 -42.22 20.45
N HIS A 956 -37.16 -43.27 19.64
CA HIS A 956 -36.75 -44.64 20.03
C HIS A 956 -35.23 -44.76 20.27
N LEU A 957 -34.45 -43.86 19.66
CA LEU A 957 -33.00 -43.73 19.85
C LEU A 957 -32.64 -42.76 20.99
N GLY A 958 -33.61 -42.22 21.72
CA GLY A 958 -33.41 -41.33 22.86
C GLY A 958 -33.21 -39.86 22.52
N VAL A 959 -33.48 -39.43 21.28
CA VAL A 959 -33.44 -38.02 20.87
C VAL A 959 -34.81 -37.39 21.10
N LEU A 960 -34.91 -36.51 22.10
CA LEU A 960 -36.17 -35.89 22.54
C LEU A 960 -36.38 -34.47 21.98
N ASP A 961 -35.30 -33.78 21.64
CA ASP A 961 -35.32 -32.44 21.04
C ASP A 961 -34.25 -32.30 19.96
N LEU A 962 -34.44 -31.31 19.08
CA LEU A 962 -33.50 -30.94 18.02
C LEU A 962 -33.32 -29.42 18.01
N THR A 963 -32.13 -28.94 17.72
CA THR A 963 -31.87 -27.49 17.71
C THR A 963 -31.17 -27.04 16.43
N ALA A 964 -31.62 -25.91 15.90
CA ALA A 964 -30.90 -25.19 14.86
C ALA A 964 -29.65 -24.45 15.40
N PHE A 965 -29.57 -24.30 16.73
CA PHE A 965 -28.45 -23.67 17.42
C PHE A 965 -27.18 -24.53 17.36
N THR A 966 -26.02 -23.91 17.15
CA THR A 966 -24.72 -24.59 17.19
C THR A 966 -23.90 -24.07 18.38
N GLU A 967 -23.79 -24.86 19.45
CA GLU A 967 -22.89 -24.55 20.57
C GLU A 967 -21.77 -25.59 20.62
N HIS A 968 -20.52 -25.12 20.60
CA HIS A 968 -19.37 -26.00 20.77
C HIS A 968 -19.31 -26.55 22.19
N ARG A 969 -19.81 -27.78 22.39
CA ARG A 969 -19.48 -28.66 23.52
C ARG A 969 -19.86 -30.11 23.17
N SER A 970 -18.86 -30.88 22.73
CA SER A 970 -18.82 -32.36 22.65
C SER A 970 -19.29 -33.08 21.36
N TRP A 971 -18.62 -34.22 21.12
CA TRP A 971 -18.88 -35.20 20.06
C TRP A 971 -20.17 -35.97 20.38
N PRO A 972 -21.08 -36.29 19.42
CA PRO A 972 -20.87 -36.44 17.97
C PRO A 972 -21.44 -35.29 17.10
N GLN A 973 -21.85 -34.17 17.69
CA GLN A 973 -22.59 -33.10 17.00
C GLN A 973 -21.80 -32.43 15.85
N ASN A 974 -20.47 -32.39 15.91
CA ASN A 974 -19.62 -31.89 14.82
C ASN A 974 -19.65 -32.79 13.57
N LEU A 975 -19.85 -34.12 13.71
CA LEU A 975 -19.96 -35.03 12.56
C LEU A 975 -21.28 -34.85 11.83
N LEU A 976 -22.35 -34.51 12.55
CA LEU A 976 -23.64 -34.20 11.96
C LEU A 976 -23.53 -32.94 11.08
N ASP A 977 -22.88 -31.89 11.56
CA ASP A 977 -22.72 -30.65 10.80
C ASP A 977 -21.87 -30.85 9.54
N GLU A 978 -20.83 -31.68 9.62
CA GLU A 978 -20.04 -32.11 8.47
C GLU A 978 -20.86 -32.97 7.48
N ALA A 979 -21.68 -33.90 7.98
CA ALA A 979 -22.54 -34.74 7.13
C ALA A 979 -23.64 -33.95 6.43
N LEU A 980 -24.21 -32.94 7.10
CA LEU A 980 -25.26 -32.09 6.54
C LEU A 980 -24.78 -31.19 5.40
N ARG A 981 -23.47 -31.04 5.17
CA ARG A 981 -22.92 -30.40 3.95
C ARG A 981 -23.31 -31.12 2.67
N LEU A 982 -23.55 -32.42 2.75
CA LEU A 982 -23.96 -33.26 1.62
C LEU A 982 -25.48 -33.32 1.47
N TYR A 983 -26.22 -32.58 2.30
CA TYR A 983 -27.67 -32.50 2.16
C TYR A 983 -28.02 -31.84 0.81
N PRO A 984 -28.85 -32.49 -0.02
CA PRO A 984 -29.08 -32.05 -1.39
C PRO A 984 -29.83 -30.72 -1.43
N LEU A 985 -29.13 -29.66 -1.82
CA LEU A 985 -29.64 -28.31 -2.03
C LEU A 985 -29.32 -27.84 -3.46
N SER A 986 -30.10 -26.89 -3.97
CA SER A 986 -29.74 -26.22 -5.22
C SER A 986 -28.48 -25.37 -5.00
N HIS A 987 -27.64 -25.22 -6.04
CA HIS A 987 -26.38 -24.46 -5.92
C HIS A 987 -26.60 -23.01 -5.48
N LYS A 988 -27.78 -22.43 -5.76
CA LYS A 988 -28.15 -21.08 -5.33
C LYS A 988 -28.42 -20.94 -3.84
N GLN A 989 -28.63 -22.06 -3.13
CA GLN A 989 -28.96 -22.09 -1.70
C GLN A 989 -27.85 -22.71 -0.85
N GLY A 990 -26.68 -22.98 -1.44
CA GLY A 990 -25.53 -23.52 -0.72
C GLY A 990 -24.81 -22.42 0.06
N CYS A 991 -24.64 -22.58 1.37
CA CYS A 991 -23.93 -21.62 2.21
C CYS A 991 -23.04 -22.32 3.24
N GLY A 992 -22.09 -21.58 3.83
CA GLY A 992 -21.19 -22.12 4.86
C GLY A 992 -21.82 -22.24 6.25
N SER A 993 -23.07 -21.80 6.45
CA SER A 993 -23.70 -21.66 7.78
C SER A 993 -24.24 -23.01 8.29
N PRO A 994 -23.70 -23.55 9.41
CA PRO A 994 -24.24 -24.75 10.05
C PRO A 994 -25.70 -24.59 10.48
N ILE A 995 -26.10 -23.37 10.87
CA ILE A 995 -27.46 -23.07 11.31
C ILE A 995 -28.42 -23.20 10.12
N CYS A 996 -28.05 -22.69 8.94
CA CYS A 996 -28.82 -22.88 7.72
C CYS A 996 -28.97 -24.36 7.37
N HIS A 997 -27.87 -25.13 7.44
CA HIS A 997 -27.92 -26.58 7.17
C HIS A 997 -28.81 -27.34 8.15
N ARG A 998 -28.71 -27.04 9.45
CA ARG A 998 -29.57 -27.64 10.48
C ARG A 998 -31.02 -27.24 10.29
N ALA A 999 -31.30 -25.95 10.10
CA ALA A 999 -32.65 -25.46 9.88
C ALA A 999 -33.30 -26.13 8.66
N THR A 1000 -32.58 -26.21 7.54
CA THR A 1000 -33.02 -26.92 6.32
C THR A 1000 -33.27 -28.40 6.58
N PHE A 1001 -32.37 -29.07 7.30
CA PHE A 1001 -32.55 -30.48 7.61
C PHE A 1001 -33.78 -30.74 8.50
N LEU A 1002 -34.00 -29.90 9.50
CA LEU A 1002 -35.07 -30.02 10.48
C LEU A 1002 -36.44 -29.64 9.92
N TYR A 1003 -36.51 -28.53 9.19
CA TYR A 1003 -37.78 -27.90 8.82
C TYR A 1003 -38.07 -27.96 7.32
N GLY A 1004 -37.07 -28.23 6.47
CA GLY A 1004 -37.11 -27.96 5.03
C GLY A 1004 -36.51 -26.58 4.71
N LEU A 1005 -36.36 -26.25 3.43
CA LEU A 1005 -35.80 -24.95 3.01
C LEU A 1005 -36.72 -23.82 3.50
N LEU A 1006 -36.23 -23.03 4.46
CA LEU A 1006 -37.02 -22.02 5.15
C LEU A 1006 -37.06 -20.68 4.41
N TYR A 1007 -36.03 -20.34 3.66
CA TYR A 1007 -35.87 -19.03 3.04
C TYR A 1007 -34.97 -19.15 1.81
N GLU A 1008 -35.14 -18.21 0.88
CA GLU A 1008 -34.17 -17.99 -0.19
C GLU A 1008 -33.05 -17.06 0.30
N HIS A 1009 -31.78 -17.42 0.08
CA HIS A 1009 -30.63 -16.58 0.53
C HIS A 1009 -30.67 -15.16 -0.08
N GLU A 1010 -31.22 -15.00 -1.28
CA GLU A 1010 -31.46 -13.70 -1.91
C GLU A 1010 -32.35 -12.77 -1.06
N GLN A 1011 -33.23 -13.35 -0.22
CA GLN A 1011 -34.09 -12.60 0.70
C GLN A 1011 -33.42 -12.29 2.05
N LEU A 1012 -32.17 -12.70 2.27
CA LEU A 1012 -31.42 -12.40 3.48
C LEU A 1012 -30.43 -11.26 3.24
N ASN A 1013 -30.22 -10.44 4.27
CA ASN A 1013 -29.09 -9.52 4.34
C ASN A 1013 -28.02 -10.11 5.27
N GLU A 1014 -26.80 -9.55 5.26
CA GLU A 1014 -25.69 -10.09 6.04
C GLU A 1014 -25.96 -10.07 7.55
N THR A 1015 -26.57 -9.00 8.04
CA THR A 1015 -26.93 -8.88 9.46
C THR A 1015 -27.90 -9.98 9.90
N LEU A 1016 -28.90 -10.30 9.09
CA LEU A 1016 -29.88 -11.35 9.34
C LEU A 1016 -29.24 -12.74 9.27
N HIS A 1017 -28.49 -13.03 8.20
CA HIS A 1017 -27.88 -14.35 7.98
C HIS A 1017 -26.84 -14.70 9.05
N SER A 1018 -25.97 -13.75 9.42
CA SER A 1018 -24.96 -13.95 10.46
C SER A 1018 -25.53 -14.00 11.90
N ASN A 1019 -26.83 -13.72 12.08
CA ASN A 1019 -27.50 -13.72 13.38
C ASN A 1019 -28.76 -14.61 13.45
N LEU A 1020 -28.89 -15.60 12.56
CA LEU A 1020 -30.04 -16.52 12.53
C LEU A 1020 -30.26 -17.28 13.86
N GLN A 1021 -29.21 -17.49 14.65
CA GLN A 1021 -29.28 -18.05 16.01
C GLN A 1021 -30.18 -17.24 16.97
N GLU A 1022 -30.43 -15.96 16.70
CA GLU A 1022 -31.34 -15.14 17.52
C GLU A 1022 -32.81 -15.44 17.26
N LEU A 1023 -33.13 -16.09 16.14
CA LEU A 1023 -34.48 -16.36 15.66
C LEU A 1023 -34.85 -17.85 15.66
N LEU A 1024 -33.87 -18.73 15.45
CA LEU A 1024 -34.06 -20.18 15.34
C LEU A 1024 -33.49 -20.90 16.57
N GLY A 1025 -34.20 -21.91 17.09
CA GLY A 1025 -33.76 -22.60 18.30
C GLY A 1025 -34.25 -24.05 18.42
N VAL A 1026 -34.47 -24.47 19.66
CA VAL A 1026 -34.86 -25.84 20.04
C VAL A 1026 -36.29 -26.14 19.59
N HIS A 1027 -36.51 -27.39 19.17
CA HIS A 1027 -37.79 -27.90 18.74
C HIS A 1027 -38.01 -29.31 19.30
N ASP A 1028 -39.13 -29.49 20.01
CA ASP A 1028 -39.56 -30.78 20.57
C ASP A 1028 -39.94 -31.77 19.47
N VAL A 1029 -39.45 -33.01 19.59
CA VAL A 1029 -39.72 -34.10 18.62
C VAL A 1029 -41.19 -34.54 18.65
N SER A 1030 -41.89 -34.36 19.78
CA SER A 1030 -43.30 -34.74 19.94
C SER A 1030 -44.23 -33.91 19.05
N VAL A 1031 -43.90 -32.63 18.85
CA VAL A 1031 -44.58 -31.77 17.87
C VAL A 1031 -44.35 -32.27 16.44
N PHE A 1032 -43.13 -32.68 16.07
CA PHE A 1032 -42.82 -33.23 14.74
C PHE A 1032 -43.60 -34.51 14.45
N LYS A 1033 -43.76 -35.40 15.45
CA LYS A 1033 -44.57 -36.61 15.31
C LYS A 1033 -46.02 -36.28 14.94
N HIS A 1034 -46.60 -35.28 15.59
CA HIS A 1034 -47.96 -34.87 15.31
C HIS A 1034 -48.08 -34.22 13.91
N LEU A 1035 -47.15 -33.34 13.54
CA LEU A 1035 -47.11 -32.78 12.18
C LEU A 1035 -46.97 -33.87 11.10
N ALA A 1036 -46.11 -34.86 11.33
CA ALA A 1036 -45.95 -36.00 10.42
C ALA A 1036 -47.23 -36.84 10.31
N ALA A 1037 -47.98 -37.01 11.40
CA ALA A 1037 -49.29 -37.67 11.38
C ALA A 1037 -50.30 -36.92 10.50
N MET A 1038 -50.35 -35.58 10.59
CA MET A 1038 -51.20 -34.74 9.74
C MET A 1038 -50.79 -34.81 8.27
N VAL A 1039 -49.48 -34.75 7.97
CA VAL A 1039 -48.95 -34.92 6.61
C VAL A 1039 -49.37 -36.27 6.02
N ARG A 1040 -49.24 -37.36 6.79
CA ARG A 1040 -49.66 -38.71 6.34
C ARG A 1040 -51.18 -38.80 6.13
N ALA A 1041 -51.97 -38.13 6.96
CA ALA A 1041 -53.42 -38.03 6.79
C ALA A 1041 -53.84 -37.10 5.63
N GLY A 1042 -52.92 -36.24 5.15
CA GLY A 1042 -53.16 -35.21 4.14
C GLY A 1042 -53.97 -34.00 4.65
N LYS A 1043 -54.23 -33.94 5.97
CA LYS A 1043 -55.06 -32.95 6.63
C LYS A 1043 -54.80 -32.92 8.14
N VAL A 1044 -55.28 -31.88 8.83
CA VAL A 1044 -55.21 -31.78 10.29
C VAL A 1044 -55.98 -32.93 10.98
N VAL A 1045 -55.35 -33.53 12.00
CA VAL A 1045 -55.86 -34.61 12.86
C VAL A 1045 -55.52 -34.28 14.31
N ASP A 1046 -56.10 -34.99 15.28
CA ASP A 1046 -55.66 -34.87 16.68
C ASP A 1046 -54.36 -35.64 16.96
N ALA A 1047 -53.85 -35.51 18.19
CA ALA A 1047 -52.60 -36.11 18.62
C ALA A 1047 -52.57 -37.64 18.50
N GLU A 1048 -53.74 -38.30 18.48
CA GLU A 1048 -53.89 -39.74 18.26
C GLU A 1048 -54.07 -40.10 16.78
N GLY A 1049 -54.01 -39.13 15.87
CA GLY A 1049 -54.15 -39.31 14.42
C GLY A 1049 -55.60 -39.45 13.96
N ARG A 1050 -56.59 -39.12 14.80
CA ARG A 1050 -58.01 -39.22 14.46
C ARG A 1050 -58.48 -37.93 13.77
N ASP A 1051 -59.32 -38.09 12.76
CA ASP A 1051 -59.93 -36.99 12.02
C ASP A 1051 -61.10 -36.37 12.79
N VAL A 1052 -60.79 -35.59 13.82
CA VAL A 1052 -61.79 -34.92 14.67
C VAL A 1052 -62.11 -33.50 14.22
N TYR A 1053 -61.25 -32.92 13.37
CA TYR A 1053 -61.33 -31.51 12.97
C TYR A 1053 -62.17 -31.28 11.71
N LEU A 1054 -61.95 -32.07 10.65
CA LEU A 1054 -62.67 -31.94 9.38
C LEU A 1054 -63.75 -33.00 9.21
N GLY A 1055 -63.50 -34.25 9.64
CA GLY A 1055 -64.37 -35.40 9.34
C GLY A 1055 -64.99 -36.14 10.52
N GLY A 1056 -65.05 -35.56 11.74
CA GLY A 1056 -65.57 -36.21 12.96
C GLY A 1056 -66.96 -36.87 12.82
N ALA A 1057 -67.40 -37.61 13.85
CA ALA A 1057 -68.56 -38.53 13.83
C ALA A 1057 -69.92 -37.96 13.31
N ASP A 1058 -70.06 -36.64 13.20
CA ASP A 1058 -71.25 -35.92 12.73
C ASP A 1058 -71.11 -35.35 11.29
N GLY A 1059 -69.95 -35.45 10.64
CA GLY A 1059 -69.63 -34.84 9.33
C GLY A 1059 -69.42 -33.31 9.40
N MET A 1060 -68.28 -32.78 8.93
CA MET A 1060 -67.92 -31.35 8.67
C MET A 1060 -68.42 -30.27 9.67
N LYS A 1061 -68.84 -30.61 10.89
CA LYS A 1061 -69.44 -29.70 11.86
C LYS A 1061 -68.45 -28.65 12.40
N GLY A 1062 -67.16 -28.98 12.41
CA GLY A 1062 -66.09 -28.05 12.78
C GLY A 1062 -65.85 -26.95 11.75
N LEU A 1063 -66.23 -27.17 10.48
CA LEU A 1063 -65.96 -26.26 9.37
C LEU A 1063 -66.62 -24.88 9.56
N GLU A 1064 -67.75 -24.82 10.26
CA GLU A 1064 -68.43 -23.55 10.58
C GLU A 1064 -67.52 -22.59 11.37
N GLY A 1065 -66.55 -23.11 12.11
CA GLY A 1065 -65.54 -22.30 12.80
C GLY A 1065 -64.60 -21.54 11.87
N LEU A 1066 -64.52 -21.92 10.59
CA LEU A 1066 -63.76 -21.23 9.55
C LEU A 1066 -64.61 -20.27 8.71
N ARG A 1067 -65.92 -20.13 9.01
CA ARG A 1067 -66.84 -19.23 8.33
C ARG A 1067 -66.67 -17.77 8.79
N LEU A 1068 -65.50 -17.22 8.50
CA LEU A 1068 -65.10 -15.82 8.72
C LEU A 1068 -64.14 -15.39 7.60
N PRO A 1069 -63.85 -14.09 7.44
CA PRO A 1069 -62.79 -13.65 6.53
C PRO A 1069 -61.43 -14.29 6.86
N ILE A 1070 -60.88 -15.07 5.92
CA ILE A 1070 -59.51 -15.61 5.99
C ILE A 1070 -58.68 -15.25 4.75
N GLY A 1071 -57.52 -14.64 4.96
CA GLY A 1071 -56.52 -14.33 3.93
C GLY A 1071 -55.33 -15.29 4.01
N PHE A 1072 -54.97 -15.94 2.92
CA PHE A 1072 -53.82 -16.84 2.82
C PHE A 1072 -52.64 -16.15 2.14
N ILE A 1073 -51.44 -16.28 2.73
CA ILE A 1073 -50.19 -15.82 2.13
C ILE A 1073 -49.22 -17.00 2.05
N HIS A 1074 -48.62 -17.19 0.89
CA HIS A 1074 -47.70 -18.30 0.63
C HIS A 1074 -46.53 -17.84 -0.23
N GLY A 1075 -45.30 -18.24 0.08
CA GLY A 1075 -44.17 -17.99 -0.83
C GLY A 1075 -44.16 -18.95 -2.02
N GLU A 1076 -43.83 -18.46 -3.21
CA GLU A 1076 -43.80 -19.26 -4.44
C GLU A 1076 -42.82 -20.43 -4.38
N GLU A 1077 -41.65 -20.20 -3.77
CA GLU A 1077 -40.52 -21.14 -3.72
C GLU A 1077 -40.49 -21.97 -2.43
N ASN A 1078 -41.60 -22.01 -1.67
CA ASN A 1078 -41.67 -22.68 -0.37
C ASN A 1078 -41.57 -24.22 -0.51
N GLU A 1079 -40.42 -24.80 -0.15
CA GLU A 1079 -40.23 -26.26 -0.11
C GLU A 1079 -40.58 -26.90 1.25
N THR A 1080 -40.70 -26.10 2.32
CA THR A 1080 -41.12 -26.60 3.65
C THR A 1080 -42.57 -27.09 3.60
N TYR A 1081 -43.48 -26.23 3.13
CA TYR A 1081 -44.85 -26.58 2.76
C TYR A 1081 -45.14 -25.99 1.39
N LEU A 1082 -45.38 -26.86 0.41
CA LEU A 1082 -45.62 -26.44 -0.96
C LEU A 1082 -46.82 -25.48 -1.05
N PRO A 1083 -46.85 -24.54 -2.02
CA PRO A 1083 -47.99 -23.63 -2.26
C PRO A 1083 -49.36 -24.29 -2.30
N LYS A 1084 -49.39 -25.58 -2.67
CA LYS A 1084 -50.59 -26.43 -2.65
C LYS A 1084 -51.26 -26.52 -1.26
N SER A 1085 -50.51 -26.35 -0.16
CA SER A 1085 -51.02 -26.47 1.21
C SER A 1085 -52.13 -25.46 1.53
N THR A 1086 -51.89 -24.19 1.22
CA THR A 1086 -52.91 -23.13 1.40
C THR A 1086 -53.98 -23.20 0.31
N LEU A 1087 -53.61 -23.60 -0.92
CA LEU A 1087 -54.56 -23.72 -2.04
C LEU A 1087 -55.70 -24.71 -1.73
N LEU A 1088 -55.37 -25.91 -1.25
CA LEU A 1088 -56.39 -26.92 -0.93
C LEU A 1088 -57.37 -26.44 0.15
N THR A 1089 -56.86 -25.71 1.15
CA THR A 1089 -57.72 -25.15 2.20
C THR A 1089 -58.57 -24.01 1.68
N TYR A 1090 -58.00 -23.13 0.86
CA TYR A 1090 -58.71 -22.03 0.21
C TYR A 1090 -59.84 -22.55 -0.69
N ASP A 1091 -59.55 -23.51 -1.58
CA ASP A 1091 -60.54 -24.08 -2.50
C ASP A 1091 -61.70 -24.74 -1.73
N MET A 1092 -61.38 -25.50 -0.68
CA MET A 1092 -62.38 -26.10 0.22
C MET A 1092 -63.29 -25.02 0.84
N LEU A 1093 -62.72 -23.91 1.32
CA LEU A 1093 -63.48 -22.86 1.98
C LEU A 1093 -64.35 -22.05 1.00
N VAL A 1094 -63.83 -21.74 -0.19
CA VAL A 1094 -64.59 -21.06 -1.25
C VAL A 1094 -65.75 -21.91 -1.74
N GLU A 1095 -65.56 -23.23 -1.84
CA GLU A 1095 -66.62 -24.17 -2.22
C GLU A 1095 -67.74 -24.25 -1.17
N HIS A 1096 -67.38 -24.26 0.13
CA HIS A 1096 -68.36 -24.46 1.21
C HIS A 1096 -69.02 -23.16 1.71
N PHE A 1097 -68.31 -22.03 1.67
CA PHE A 1097 -68.79 -20.72 2.12
C PHE A 1097 -68.50 -19.63 1.07
N PRO A 1098 -69.14 -19.70 -0.11
CA PRO A 1098 -68.88 -18.76 -1.20
C PRO A 1098 -69.23 -17.29 -0.87
N GLU A 1099 -69.98 -17.05 0.21
CA GLU A 1099 -70.31 -15.71 0.69
C GLU A 1099 -69.19 -15.03 1.51
N GLN A 1100 -68.19 -15.80 1.96
CA GLN A 1100 -67.09 -15.26 2.78
C GLN A 1100 -65.95 -14.72 1.90
N PRO A 1101 -65.30 -13.61 2.29
CA PRO A 1101 -64.24 -12.97 1.50
C PRO A 1101 -62.89 -13.66 1.74
N TYR A 1102 -62.75 -14.91 1.29
CA TYR A 1102 -61.47 -15.59 1.28
C TYR A 1102 -60.56 -15.03 0.20
N GLU A 1103 -59.29 -14.81 0.53
CA GLU A 1103 -58.27 -14.39 -0.42
C GLU A 1103 -57.04 -15.30 -0.33
N ARG A 1104 -56.32 -15.49 -1.44
CA ARG A 1104 -55.03 -16.21 -1.45
C ARG A 1104 -54.01 -15.45 -2.30
N HIS A 1105 -52.84 -15.22 -1.72
CA HIS A 1105 -51.72 -14.50 -2.32
C HIS A 1105 -50.48 -15.38 -2.37
N LEU A 1106 -49.93 -15.57 -3.57
CA LEU A 1106 -48.64 -16.21 -3.79
C LEU A 1106 -47.59 -15.10 -3.96
N ILE A 1107 -46.50 -15.15 -3.18
CA ILE A 1107 -45.47 -14.11 -3.19
C ILE A 1107 -44.27 -14.61 -4.01
N PRO A 1108 -43.96 -13.99 -5.17
CA PRO A 1108 -42.88 -14.43 -6.04
C PRO A 1108 -41.49 -14.26 -5.42
N GLY A 1109 -40.60 -15.25 -5.58
CA GLY A 1109 -39.22 -15.19 -5.09
C GLY A 1109 -39.04 -15.30 -3.57
N TYR A 1110 -40.10 -15.69 -2.84
CA TYR A 1110 -40.07 -15.96 -1.41
C TYR A 1110 -40.30 -17.44 -1.13
N GLY A 1111 -39.59 -17.98 -0.14
CA GLY A 1111 -39.73 -19.32 0.40
C GLY A 1111 -40.76 -19.40 1.53
N HIS A 1112 -40.34 -19.86 2.73
CA HIS A 1112 -41.25 -20.14 3.83
C HIS A 1112 -41.38 -18.98 4.83
N ILE A 1113 -40.33 -18.69 5.59
CA ILE A 1113 -40.34 -17.74 6.71
C ILE A 1113 -39.80 -16.36 6.31
N ASP A 1114 -39.12 -16.26 5.18
CA ASP A 1114 -38.74 -14.99 4.55
C ASP A 1114 -39.96 -14.12 4.19
N CYS A 1115 -41.16 -14.67 4.01
CA CYS A 1115 -42.38 -13.86 3.96
C CYS A 1115 -42.64 -13.06 5.25
N ILE A 1116 -42.06 -13.47 6.38
CA ILE A 1116 -42.21 -12.81 7.68
C ILE A 1116 -41.05 -11.87 7.96
N PHE A 1117 -39.80 -12.26 7.69
CA PHE A 1117 -38.62 -11.44 8.01
C PHE A 1117 -37.60 -11.27 6.88
N GLY A 1118 -37.95 -11.54 5.62
CA GLY A 1118 -37.07 -11.29 4.48
C GLY A 1118 -36.72 -9.81 4.36
N LYS A 1119 -35.55 -9.51 3.80
CA LYS A 1119 -34.99 -8.14 3.73
C LYS A 1119 -35.94 -7.15 3.04
N ASN A 1120 -36.76 -7.63 2.10
CA ASN A 1120 -37.73 -6.85 1.34
C ASN A 1120 -39.20 -7.12 1.75
N ALA A 1121 -39.46 -7.91 2.80
CA ALA A 1121 -40.82 -8.32 3.18
C ALA A 1121 -41.75 -7.12 3.50
N ALA A 1122 -41.18 -6.00 3.98
CA ALA A 1122 -41.92 -4.76 4.22
C ALA A 1122 -42.45 -4.07 2.97
N VAL A 1123 -41.83 -4.34 1.82
CA VAL A 1123 -42.24 -3.83 0.52
C VAL A 1123 -43.18 -4.81 -0.17
N ASP A 1124 -42.89 -6.11 -0.11
CA ASP A 1124 -43.58 -7.09 -0.95
C ASP A 1124 -44.74 -7.81 -0.24
N VAL A 1125 -44.62 -8.07 1.06
CA VAL A 1125 -45.54 -8.95 1.81
C VAL A 1125 -46.42 -8.21 2.79
N TYR A 1126 -45.84 -7.32 3.61
CA TYR A 1126 -46.59 -6.62 4.65
C TYR A 1126 -47.72 -5.73 4.12
N PRO A 1127 -47.61 -5.10 2.92
CA PRO A 1127 -48.76 -4.40 2.34
C PRO A 1127 -49.95 -5.31 2.05
N VAL A 1128 -49.70 -6.57 1.68
CA VAL A 1128 -50.77 -7.57 1.44
C VAL A 1128 -51.47 -7.90 2.76
N ILE A 1129 -50.70 -8.14 3.84
CA ILE A 1129 -51.24 -8.37 5.19
C ILE A 1129 -52.07 -7.18 5.64
N ALA A 1130 -51.52 -5.97 5.59
CA ALA A 1130 -52.18 -4.76 6.05
C ALA A 1130 -53.43 -4.44 5.22
N ARG A 1131 -53.40 -4.63 3.90
CA ARG A 1131 -54.58 -4.49 3.03
C ARG A 1131 -55.71 -5.41 3.48
N TYR A 1132 -55.40 -6.68 3.73
CA TYR A 1132 -56.38 -7.65 4.19
C TYR A 1132 -56.96 -7.29 5.56
N LEU A 1133 -56.09 -6.99 6.53
CA LEU A 1133 -56.49 -6.56 7.87
C LEU A 1133 -57.25 -5.22 7.89
N ASN A 1134 -57.07 -4.36 6.88
CA ASN A 1134 -57.83 -3.11 6.76
C ASN A 1134 -59.23 -3.32 6.17
N ALA A 1135 -59.43 -4.38 5.38
CA ALA A 1135 -60.71 -4.68 4.73
C ALA A 1135 -61.72 -5.37 5.66
N HIS A 1136 -61.25 -5.93 6.78
CA HIS A 1136 -62.01 -6.77 7.72
C HIS A 1136 -61.67 -6.38 9.17
#